data_AF-A0A915D0Z2-F1
#
_entry.id   AF-A0A915D0Z2-F1
#
_cell.length_a   1.000
_cell.length_b   1.000
_cell.length_c   1.000
_cell.angle_alpha   90.00
_cell.angle_beta   90.00
_cell.angle_gamma   90.00
#
_symmetry.space_group_name_H-M   'P 1'
#
loop_
_entity.id
_entity.type
_entity.pdbx_description
1 polymer ?
#
loop_
_entity_poly.entity_id
_entity_poly.type
_entity_poly.pdbx_seq_one_letter_code
_entity_poly.pdbx_strand_id
1 'polypeptide(L)'
;MFRKPIIVKVIPLSDEILHMIKQEQSLTYSSLWTDFPTTDGFNWLSRLKFRREFEKRKHCPGLRYLKSPISEPVFEKLRNEVLPKAEKSASSSNQTVVSNQDLKLASFYKAVSQWLFTESVYNPSFSNFNDLTLDYLLQMTISGDTHPWVEFVDAVKVNKYIDEEIKFFSQCCHLKRAAVQKMAPTSPTSIRADSLTKLFSILDLPTMENVLFPVVPLHQNLPVCEKMDLYDCYNMARITSKFSQYLDEVNKTAKIFITGKEAVETLNNGYLDLFQKLYAESKKVLIITMRCGNFLVSKCSKPVSVEAVVDTCTYDQSIADKMNENRRKREEQISKLLMIVDATAIQCAHSEHICSDLNATSPKEAVMKVGDQIRVTSITLFYKICNSVATTQLLFPAGVDCYEACLNKLGKAFISENPAEQLNLMRVVLGGNPLNHFLIQHFTPHCIPPEMLFQLYSELSNSVRNASTSEASLALLSRLDIEHAGNQMPANHFSDLMPVIFENMASVTGTSPLRQLCVEHFVHSMFHYFPLNFASGLRLILSGCDSQSVPVEIFSLIANRIDLDRLLEEEWNGKVVSNKLKFTADQSLECLRIISEQLGNSRHVLSTRLYSVWSQYLEMVCKLADYFLRLVVFHKFRAELTTVAIEKELRDVFYLLVSVWAPLLEPVNSGLPPWNATDNQLAANLVDKFVAFLTWLPHCTYLPPGAETVEALLWQYFTAKMIGLQRAGTAHIFSVYEVKLVRLNWARFWPNLLDLSTVENSLVERPAEISPLIVELVVRFPWLQLIQHQANQPEDAHKAFYSLLLSIFAHCVYRNANYAKSRASMENLLKMMLDNCNWQYVKVEMVEKTGAFMVASFPNDCLLNPNEVLKTLIRSGDGGQQEKRPLYSHFPSTHAQIHNG
;
A
#
# COMPACT_ATOMS: atom_id res chain seq x y z
N MET A 1 -29.90 -27.33 45.49
CA MET A 1 -29.36 -26.94 46.81
C MET A 1 -29.52 -25.44 46.94
N PHE A 2 -30.49 -25.00 47.74
CA PHE A 2 -30.78 -23.58 47.98
C PHE A 2 -29.67 -22.98 48.87
N ARG A 3 -29.00 -21.92 48.41
CA ARG A 3 -28.28 -20.99 49.29
C ARG A 3 -28.90 -19.61 49.12
N LYS A 4 -29.72 -19.21 50.08
CA LYS A 4 -30.16 -17.82 50.27
C LYS A 4 -28.93 -16.96 50.54
N PRO A 5 -28.66 -15.86 49.82
CA PRO A 5 -27.84 -14.80 50.37
C PRO A 5 -28.71 -14.03 51.36
N ILE A 6 -28.32 -14.08 52.62
CA ILE A 6 -28.83 -13.21 53.68
C ILE A 6 -28.31 -11.80 53.35
N ILE A 7 -29.02 -11.07 52.49
CA ILE A 7 -28.81 -9.63 52.26
C ILE A 7 -30.14 -8.91 52.50
N VAL A 8 -30.76 -9.16 53.65
CA VAL A 8 -31.80 -8.28 54.17
C VAL A 8 -31.73 -8.37 55.69
N LYS A 9 -30.95 -7.50 56.34
CA LYS A 9 -31.26 -7.02 57.70
C LYS A 9 -30.38 -5.92 58.29
N VAL A 10 -29.38 -5.35 57.59
CA VAL A 10 -28.39 -4.48 58.25
C VAL A 10 -28.25 -3.06 57.65
N ILE A 11 -29.18 -2.61 56.80
CA ILE A 11 -29.14 -1.22 56.29
C ILE A 11 -30.57 -0.67 56.22
N PRO A 12 -30.87 0.53 56.75
CA PRO A 12 -32.15 1.20 56.53
C PRO A 12 -32.13 1.74 55.08
N LEU A 13 -32.42 0.86 54.12
CA LEU A 13 -32.83 1.31 52.79
C LEU A 13 -34.18 2.01 52.96
N SER A 14 -34.40 3.14 52.28
CA SER A 14 -35.70 3.80 52.31
C SER A 14 -36.80 2.83 51.90
N ASP A 15 -37.99 2.95 52.49
CA ASP A 15 -39.13 2.07 52.22
C ASP A 15 -39.45 1.96 50.72
N GLU A 16 -39.13 3.00 49.93
CA GLU A 16 -39.23 3.02 48.47
C GLU A 16 -38.31 2.01 47.76
N ILE A 17 -37.06 1.88 48.21
CA ILE A 17 -36.09 0.93 47.62
C ILE A 17 -36.48 -0.51 47.98
N LEU A 18 -36.94 -0.72 49.22
CA LEU A 18 -37.37 -2.04 49.69
C LEU A 18 -38.68 -2.48 48.99
N HIS A 19 -39.58 -1.54 48.71
CA HIS A 19 -40.79 -1.77 47.93
C HIS A 19 -40.48 -2.09 46.47
N MET A 20 -39.54 -1.36 45.84
CA MET A 20 -39.09 -1.61 44.46
C MET A 20 -38.45 -3.00 44.30
N ILE A 21 -37.57 -3.42 45.23
CA ILE A 21 -36.92 -4.74 45.20
C ILE A 21 -37.94 -5.88 45.39
N LYS A 22 -38.95 -5.69 46.25
CA LYS A 22 -40.04 -6.68 46.45
C LYS A 22 -40.96 -6.79 45.23
N GLN A 23 -41.23 -5.68 44.54
CA GLN A 23 -42.05 -5.67 43.32
C GLN A 23 -41.34 -6.40 42.16
N GLU A 24 -40.01 -6.24 42.06
CA GLU A 24 -39.13 -6.95 41.10
C GLU A 24 -39.09 -8.46 41.31
N GLN A 25 -39.03 -8.95 42.56
CA GLN A 25 -39.08 -10.39 42.86
C GLN A 25 -40.41 -11.04 42.42
N SER A 26 -41.48 -10.26 42.29
CA SER A 26 -42.77 -10.75 41.78
C SER A 26 -42.86 -10.73 40.24
N LEU A 27 -42.20 -9.77 39.58
CA LEU A 27 -42.25 -9.59 38.12
C LEU A 27 -41.26 -10.49 37.36
N THR A 28 -40.09 -10.79 37.95
CA THR A 28 -39.05 -11.66 37.39
C THR A 28 -39.51 -13.11 37.16
N TYR A 29 -40.55 -13.57 37.86
CA TYR A 29 -41.12 -14.91 37.62
C TYR A 29 -42.00 -14.98 36.36
N SER A 30 -42.53 -13.86 35.85
CA SER A 30 -43.42 -13.84 34.69
C SER A 30 -42.70 -13.54 33.36
N SER A 31 -41.68 -12.67 33.36
CA SER A 31 -40.97 -12.25 32.14
C SER A 31 -39.90 -13.23 31.64
N LEU A 32 -39.53 -14.23 32.45
CA LEU A 32 -38.63 -15.32 32.02
C LEU A 32 -39.27 -16.28 31.00
N TRP A 33 -40.57 -16.12 30.69
CA TRP A 33 -41.32 -17.05 29.85
C TRP A 33 -41.84 -16.48 28.53
N THR A 34 -41.78 -15.17 28.29
CA THR A 34 -42.53 -14.53 27.19
C THR A 34 -41.71 -14.07 25.98
N ASP A 35 -40.38 -13.92 26.08
CA ASP A 35 -39.53 -13.49 24.95
C ASP A 35 -38.71 -14.64 24.35
N PHE A 36 -39.37 -15.74 23.96
CA PHE A 36 -38.75 -16.79 23.16
C PHE A 36 -39.44 -16.89 21.78
N PRO A 37 -38.71 -16.75 20.67
CA PRO A 37 -39.30 -16.93 19.34
C PRO A 37 -39.81 -18.37 19.21
N THR A 38 -41.12 -18.50 19.03
CA THR A 38 -41.81 -19.77 18.77
C THR A 38 -41.69 -20.12 17.31
N THR A 39 -40.56 -20.69 16.89
CA THR A 39 -40.49 -21.46 15.63
C THR A 39 -39.42 -22.55 15.73
N ASP A 40 -39.90 -23.79 15.60
CA ASP A 40 -39.23 -25.03 15.21
C ASP A 40 -38.00 -25.53 15.99
N GLY A 41 -38.31 -26.38 16.96
CA GLY A 41 -37.74 -27.73 17.08
C GLY A 41 -36.23 -27.93 17.01
N PHE A 42 -35.43 -27.44 17.97
CA PHE A 42 -34.11 -28.03 18.26
C PHE A 42 -33.63 -27.81 19.72
N ASN A 43 -33.38 -28.94 20.38
CA ASN A 43 -32.47 -29.23 21.52
C ASN A 43 -32.54 -28.43 22.84
N TRP A 44 -32.90 -29.10 23.94
CA TRP A 44 -32.75 -28.59 25.31
C TRP A 44 -31.28 -28.30 25.70
N LEU A 45 -30.33 -28.99 25.04
CA LEU A 45 -28.89 -28.79 25.22
C LEU A 45 -28.38 -27.46 24.65
N SER A 46 -28.93 -26.98 23.53
CA SER A 46 -28.60 -25.65 23.01
C SER A 46 -29.17 -24.56 23.92
N ARG A 47 -30.34 -24.78 24.54
CA ARG A 47 -30.88 -23.87 25.57
C ARG A 47 -30.01 -23.81 26.82
N LEU A 48 -29.54 -24.94 27.33
CA LEU A 48 -28.59 -24.98 28.46
C LEU A 48 -27.21 -24.41 28.09
N LYS A 49 -26.72 -24.66 26.87
CA LYS A 49 -25.44 -24.13 26.39
C LYS A 49 -25.52 -22.61 26.19
N PHE A 50 -26.63 -22.10 25.65
CA PHE A 50 -26.89 -20.66 25.56
C PHE A 50 -27.06 -20.05 26.95
N ARG A 51 -27.75 -20.70 27.89
CA ARG A 51 -27.82 -20.27 29.31
C ARG A 51 -26.46 -20.25 29.98
N ARG A 52 -25.63 -21.28 29.75
CA ARG A 52 -24.29 -21.44 30.34
C ARG A 52 -23.28 -20.47 29.70
N GLU A 53 -23.42 -20.13 28.42
CA GLU A 53 -22.62 -19.08 27.77
C GLU A 53 -23.11 -17.67 28.13
N PHE A 54 -24.42 -17.48 28.31
CA PHE A 54 -25.02 -16.23 28.75
C PHE A 54 -24.68 -15.92 30.22
N GLU A 55 -24.72 -16.92 31.11
CA GLU A 55 -24.29 -16.80 32.52
C GLU A 55 -22.78 -16.61 32.67
N LYS A 56 -21.97 -17.06 31.68
CA LYS A 56 -20.52 -16.84 31.65
C LYS A 56 -20.14 -15.40 31.28
N ARG A 57 -21.02 -14.64 30.62
CA ARG A 57 -20.79 -13.23 30.33
C ARG A 57 -21.14 -12.42 31.59
N LYS A 58 -20.14 -11.78 32.21
CA LYS A 58 -20.37 -10.79 33.28
C LYS A 58 -21.06 -9.58 32.64
N HIS A 59 -22.36 -9.42 32.87
CA HIS A 59 -23.12 -8.28 32.38
C HIS A 59 -23.28 -7.24 33.48
N CYS A 60 -23.30 -5.96 33.10
CA CYS A 60 -23.63 -4.86 34.00
C CYS A 60 -25.08 -5.01 34.53
N PRO A 61 -25.27 -5.17 35.86
CA PRO A 61 -26.58 -5.47 36.44
C PRO A 61 -27.64 -4.41 36.16
N GLY A 62 -27.33 -3.12 36.32
CA GLY A 62 -28.31 -2.05 36.10
C GLY A 62 -28.66 -1.86 34.62
N LEU A 63 -27.70 -2.03 33.71
CA LEU A 63 -27.97 -2.00 32.26
C LEU A 63 -28.81 -3.18 31.78
N ARG A 64 -28.71 -4.35 32.43
CA ARG A 64 -29.57 -5.51 32.16
C ARG A 64 -31.04 -5.19 32.43
N TYR A 65 -31.33 -4.45 33.50
CA TYR A 65 -32.70 -4.09 33.87
C TYR A 65 -33.21 -2.84 33.14
N LEU A 66 -32.32 -1.93 32.72
CA LEU A 66 -32.66 -0.81 31.82
C LEU A 66 -33.08 -1.27 30.41
N LYS A 67 -32.53 -2.40 29.93
CA LYS A 67 -32.89 -2.96 28.61
C LYS A 67 -34.21 -3.75 28.60
N SER A 68 -34.86 -3.92 29.75
CA SER A 68 -36.12 -4.65 29.88
C SER A 68 -37.27 -3.64 30.01
N PRO A 69 -38.24 -3.61 29.08
CA PRO A 69 -39.28 -2.58 29.03
C PRO A 69 -40.20 -2.55 30.26
N ILE A 70 -40.17 -3.61 31.10
CA ILE A 70 -40.94 -3.71 32.34
C ILE A 70 -40.20 -3.07 33.53
N SER A 71 -38.87 -3.17 33.56
CA SER A 71 -38.01 -2.71 34.67
C SER A 71 -37.30 -1.38 34.38
N GLU A 72 -37.26 -0.96 33.11
CA GLU A 72 -36.67 0.28 32.62
C GLU A 72 -37.10 1.54 33.41
N PRO A 73 -38.40 1.86 33.58
CA PRO A 73 -38.80 3.08 34.29
C PRO A 73 -38.40 3.07 35.79
N VAL A 74 -38.28 1.89 36.39
CA VAL A 74 -37.87 1.73 37.80
C VAL A 74 -36.36 1.97 37.95
N PHE A 75 -35.56 1.42 37.03
CA PHE A 75 -34.11 1.58 37.05
C PHE A 75 -33.65 2.95 36.54
N GLU A 76 -34.40 3.60 35.65
CA GLU A 76 -34.19 5.02 35.32
C GLU A 76 -34.45 5.91 36.53
N LYS A 77 -35.54 5.67 37.28
CA LYS A 77 -35.81 6.39 38.53
C LYS A 77 -34.72 6.14 39.58
N LEU A 78 -34.22 4.90 39.68
CA LEU A 78 -33.11 4.56 40.57
C LEU A 78 -31.81 5.31 40.21
N ARG A 79 -31.47 5.34 38.91
CA ARG A 79 -30.25 5.96 38.36
C ARG A 79 -30.28 7.48 38.45
N ASN A 80 -31.39 8.09 38.06
CA ASN A 80 -31.48 9.53 37.83
C ASN A 80 -32.02 10.29 39.04
N GLU A 81 -32.77 9.64 39.94
CA GLU A 81 -33.38 10.30 41.09
C GLU A 81 -32.95 9.72 42.44
N VAL A 82 -33.13 8.41 42.67
CA VAL A 82 -33.03 7.84 44.03
C VAL A 82 -31.58 7.82 44.54
N LEU A 83 -30.64 7.32 43.75
CA LEU A 83 -29.22 7.27 44.15
C LEU A 83 -28.60 8.69 44.25
N PRO A 84 -28.84 9.62 43.31
CA PRO A 84 -28.36 11.00 43.44
C PRO A 84 -28.99 11.77 44.61
N LYS A 85 -30.28 11.54 44.94
CA LYS A 85 -30.92 12.12 46.13
C LYS A 85 -30.34 11.53 47.42
N ALA A 86 -30.09 10.23 47.46
CA ALA A 86 -29.46 9.56 48.61
C ALA A 86 -28.03 10.08 48.86
N GLU A 87 -27.22 10.19 47.80
CA GLU A 87 -25.87 10.77 47.85
C GLU A 87 -25.89 12.21 48.38
N LYS A 88 -26.77 13.07 47.84
CA LYS A 88 -26.93 14.45 48.30
C LYS A 88 -27.40 14.52 49.75
N SER A 89 -28.39 13.72 50.14
CA SER A 89 -28.93 13.70 51.51
C SER A 89 -27.92 13.22 52.56
N ALA A 90 -27.01 12.32 52.20
CA ALA A 90 -25.88 11.91 53.04
C ALA A 90 -24.83 13.02 53.15
N SER A 91 -24.65 13.83 52.10
CA SER A 91 -23.69 14.95 52.11
C SER A 91 -24.24 16.23 52.76
N SER A 92 -25.57 16.37 52.90
CA SER A 92 -26.25 17.60 53.29
C SER A 92 -27.03 17.50 54.61
N SER A 93 -26.58 16.69 55.58
CA SER A 93 -27.17 16.76 56.91
C SER A 93 -26.99 18.19 57.43
N ASN A 94 -28.08 18.86 57.81
CA ASN A 94 -28.12 20.27 58.28
C ASN A 94 -27.45 20.48 59.65
N GLN A 95 -26.32 19.81 59.89
CA GLN A 95 -25.44 20.04 61.02
C GLN A 95 -24.17 20.72 60.51
N THR A 96 -23.77 21.79 61.17
CA THR A 96 -22.62 22.66 60.84
C THR A 96 -21.25 21.97 60.84
N VAL A 97 -21.21 20.64 61.05
CA VAL A 97 -20.04 19.78 60.90
C VAL A 97 -20.50 18.47 60.25
N VAL A 98 -20.16 18.25 58.98
CA VAL A 98 -20.38 16.96 58.29
C VAL A 98 -19.46 15.93 58.94
N SER A 99 -20.03 14.86 59.49
CA SER A 99 -19.23 13.81 60.11
C SER A 99 -18.46 13.01 59.04
N ASN A 100 -17.26 12.50 59.37
CA ASN A 100 -16.48 11.65 58.46
C ASN A 100 -17.24 10.37 58.02
N GLN A 101 -18.30 9.98 58.72
CA GLN A 101 -19.15 8.84 58.36
C GLN A 101 -20.18 9.20 57.28
N ASP A 102 -20.69 10.43 57.28
CA ASP A 102 -21.65 10.91 56.28
C ASP A 102 -21.02 11.03 54.88
N LEU A 103 -19.76 11.50 54.82
CA LEU A 103 -18.95 11.53 53.60
C LEU A 103 -18.64 10.12 53.05
N LYS A 104 -18.41 9.15 53.93
CA LYS A 104 -18.20 7.74 53.54
C LYS A 104 -19.49 7.13 52.98
N LEU A 105 -20.64 7.46 53.56
CA LEU A 105 -21.94 6.98 53.10
C LEU A 105 -22.34 7.58 51.75
N ALA A 106 -22.05 8.87 51.52
CA ALA A 106 -22.23 9.49 50.20
C ALA A 106 -21.33 8.84 49.13
N SER A 107 -20.06 8.60 49.46
CA SER A 107 -19.11 7.90 48.58
C SER A 107 -19.58 6.48 48.26
N PHE A 108 -20.22 5.80 49.22
CA PHE A 108 -20.81 4.48 49.03
C PHE A 108 -21.98 4.49 48.04
N TYR A 109 -22.93 5.43 48.16
CA TYR A 109 -24.04 5.53 47.20
C TYR A 109 -23.55 5.82 45.78
N LYS A 110 -22.51 6.65 45.64
CA LYS A 110 -21.85 6.92 44.37
C LYS A 110 -21.17 5.68 43.78
N ALA A 111 -20.44 4.92 44.60
CA ALA A 111 -19.80 3.67 44.20
C ALA A 111 -20.82 2.61 43.75
N VAL A 112 -21.95 2.48 44.48
CA VAL A 112 -23.06 1.58 44.12
C VAL A 112 -23.69 1.99 42.78
N SER A 113 -23.82 3.30 42.51
CA SER A 113 -24.30 3.80 41.22
C SER A 113 -23.34 3.44 40.08
N GLN A 114 -22.03 3.65 40.26
CA GLN A 114 -21.01 3.28 39.27
C GLN A 114 -20.94 1.76 39.06
N TRP A 115 -21.09 0.96 40.11
CA TRP A 115 -21.17 -0.50 40.00
C TRP A 115 -22.39 -0.94 39.20
N LEU A 116 -23.57 -0.37 39.46
CA LEU A 116 -24.80 -0.80 38.80
C LEU A 116 -24.88 -0.38 37.34
N PHE A 117 -24.32 0.77 36.94
CA PHE A 117 -24.60 1.37 35.63
C PHE A 117 -23.38 1.56 34.71
N THR A 118 -22.16 1.27 35.16
CA THR A 118 -20.96 1.39 34.33
C THR A 118 -20.63 0.06 33.65
N GLU A 119 -20.78 0.02 32.32
CA GLU A 119 -20.59 -1.20 31.51
C GLU A 119 -19.14 -1.68 31.47
N SER A 120 -18.19 -0.74 31.40
CA SER A 120 -16.76 -1.02 31.26
C SER A 120 -16.20 -1.86 32.42
N VAL A 121 -16.74 -1.72 33.63
CA VAL A 121 -16.31 -2.45 34.85
C VAL A 121 -16.51 -3.97 34.73
N TYR A 122 -17.42 -4.41 33.87
CA TYR A 122 -17.75 -5.83 33.70
C TYR A 122 -17.02 -6.48 32.51
N ASN A 123 -16.20 -5.70 31.79
CA ASN A 123 -15.31 -6.24 30.76
C ASN A 123 -14.18 -7.05 31.43
N PRO A 124 -13.91 -8.31 31.01
CA PRO A 124 -12.81 -9.10 31.52
C PRO A 124 -11.43 -8.44 31.41
N SER A 125 -11.27 -7.48 30.49
CA SER A 125 -10.03 -6.75 30.23
C SER A 125 -9.98 -5.36 30.90
N PHE A 126 -10.90 -5.06 31.81
CA PHE A 126 -10.94 -3.75 32.49
C PHE A 126 -9.80 -3.60 33.50
N SER A 127 -8.95 -2.59 33.29
CA SER A 127 -7.79 -2.30 34.15
C SER A 127 -7.78 -0.87 34.72
N ASN A 128 -8.68 0.00 34.27
CA ASN A 128 -8.66 1.43 34.62
C ASN A 128 -9.56 1.74 35.83
N PHE A 129 -9.21 1.20 37.00
CA PHE A 129 -9.97 1.37 38.25
C PHE A 129 -9.87 2.79 38.84
N ASN A 130 -8.90 3.59 38.40
CA ASN A 130 -8.64 4.94 38.91
C ASN A 130 -9.79 5.94 38.68
N ASP A 131 -10.67 5.66 37.71
CA ASP A 131 -11.83 6.51 37.40
C ASP A 131 -13.07 6.16 38.25
N LEU A 132 -12.97 5.15 39.13
CA LEU A 132 -14.07 4.65 39.95
C LEU A 132 -13.91 5.08 41.41
N THR A 133 -15.04 5.43 42.03
CA THR A 133 -15.11 5.80 43.45
C THR A 133 -15.16 4.52 44.30
N LEU A 134 -14.30 4.41 45.32
CA LEU A 134 -14.16 3.20 46.17
C LEU A 134 -13.89 1.92 45.35
N ASP A 135 -12.93 2.01 44.43
CA ASP A 135 -12.46 0.93 43.55
C ASP A 135 -12.15 -0.40 44.29
N TYR A 136 -11.63 -0.35 45.52
CA TYR A 136 -11.34 -1.54 46.32
C TYR A 136 -12.61 -2.36 46.68
N LEU A 137 -13.76 -1.73 46.96
CA LEU A 137 -15.03 -2.43 47.25
C LEU A 137 -15.54 -3.15 46.00
N LEU A 138 -15.39 -2.51 44.85
CA LEU A 138 -15.70 -3.05 43.54
C LEU A 138 -14.81 -4.25 43.21
N GLN A 139 -13.51 -4.14 43.46
CA GLN A 139 -12.55 -5.25 43.31
C GLN A 139 -12.91 -6.43 44.22
N MET A 140 -13.27 -6.20 45.49
CA MET A 140 -13.73 -7.26 46.41
C MET A 140 -15.03 -7.93 45.93
N THR A 141 -15.99 -7.15 45.44
CA THR A 141 -17.26 -7.66 44.91
C THR A 141 -17.07 -8.47 43.62
N ILE A 142 -16.21 -8.00 42.70
CA ILE A 142 -15.86 -8.69 41.45
C ILE A 142 -15.09 -9.99 41.74
N SER A 143 -14.31 -10.01 42.82
CA SER A 143 -13.56 -11.17 43.33
C SER A 143 -14.45 -12.16 44.09
N GLY A 144 -15.74 -11.84 44.30
CA GLY A 144 -16.70 -12.72 44.95
C GLY A 144 -16.60 -12.76 46.48
N ASP A 145 -15.99 -11.74 47.10
CA ASP A 145 -15.90 -11.64 48.56
C ASP A 145 -17.27 -11.33 49.18
N THR A 146 -17.60 -12.03 50.27
CA THR A 146 -18.88 -11.95 50.98
C THR A 146 -18.79 -11.28 52.35
N HIS A 147 -17.65 -10.66 52.69
CA HIS A 147 -17.50 -9.95 53.97
C HIS A 147 -18.54 -8.80 54.10
N PRO A 148 -19.30 -8.72 55.21
CA PRO A 148 -20.30 -7.68 55.41
C PRO A 148 -19.63 -6.32 55.67
N TRP A 149 -20.03 -5.28 54.94
CA TRP A 149 -19.44 -3.93 55.01
C TRP A 149 -19.95 -3.11 56.21
N VAL A 150 -19.68 -3.61 57.41
CA VAL A 150 -20.15 -3.03 58.68
C VAL A 150 -19.52 -1.65 58.97
N GLU A 151 -18.41 -1.28 58.33
CA GLU A 151 -17.76 0.02 58.51
C GLU A 151 -18.57 1.23 57.99
N PHE A 152 -19.58 0.99 57.14
CA PHE A 152 -20.48 2.03 56.59
C PHE A 152 -21.83 2.11 57.33
N VAL A 153 -22.03 1.30 58.36
CA VAL A 153 -23.28 1.22 59.13
C VAL A 153 -23.11 2.01 60.43
N ASP A 154 -24.02 2.94 60.71
CA ASP A 154 -24.11 3.60 62.01
C ASP A 154 -24.61 2.60 63.07
N ALA A 155 -23.66 1.87 63.67
CA ALA A 155 -23.93 0.89 64.69
C ALA A 155 -24.65 1.46 65.92
N VAL A 156 -24.49 2.76 66.21
CA VAL A 156 -25.16 3.42 67.34
C VAL A 156 -26.63 3.61 67.04
N LYS A 157 -26.96 4.06 65.83
CA LYS A 157 -28.35 4.27 65.38
C LYS A 157 -29.10 2.95 65.16
N VAL A 158 -28.43 1.94 64.62
CA VAL A 158 -28.99 0.57 64.47
C VAL A 158 -29.25 -0.07 65.83
N ASN A 159 -28.31 0.00 66.77
CA ASN A 159 -28.52 -0.51 68.13
C ASN A 159 -29.64 0.24 68.86
N LYS A 160 -29.77 1.55 68.63
CA LYS A 160 -30.86 2.35 69.19
C LYS A 160 -32.23 1.94 68.61
N TYR A 161 -32.30 1.67 67.31
CA TYR A 161 -33.51 1.16 66.65
C TYR A 161 -33.87 -0.25 67.14
N ILE A 162 -32.88 -1.12 67.32
CA ILE A 162 -33.05 -2.46 67.89
C ILE A 162 -33.51 -2.36 69.34
N ASP A 163 -32.95 -1.46 70.15
CA ASP A 163 -33.39 -1.22 71.53
C ASP A 163 -34.83 -0.64 71.60
N GLU A 164 -35.22 0.19 70.64
CA GLU A 164 -36.58 0.73 70.51
C GLU A 164 -37.57 -0.35 70.05
N GLU A 165 -37.21 -1.23 69.10
CA GLU A 165 -38.01 -2.39 68.72
C GLU A 165 -38.10 -3.42 69.86
N ILE A 166 -37.03 -3.68 70.60
CA ILE A 166 -37.04 -4.58 71.76
C ILE A 166 -37.93 -3.98 72.86
N LYS A 167 -37.91 -2.66 73.07
CA LYS A 167 -38.85 -1.96 73.96
C LYS A 167 -40.29 -2.08 73.49
N PHE A 168 -40.55 -1.88 72.20
CA PHE A 168 -41.89 -1.99 71.62
C PHE A 168 -42.42 -3.43 71.70
N PHE A 169 -41.60 -4.41 71.32
CA PHE A 169 -41.91 -5.84 71.40
C PHE A 169 -42.14 -6.31 72.85
N SER A 170 -41.31 -5.87 73.80
CA SER A 170 -41.54 -6.18 75.22
C SER A 170 -42.79 -5.52 75.80
N GLN A 171 -43.19 -4.34 75.30
CA GLN A 171 -44.46 -3.68 75.64
C GLN A 171 -45.67 -4.39 75.03
N CYS A 172 -45.60 -4.80 73.76
CA CYS A 172 -46.69 -5.52 73.07
C CYS A 172 -46.89 -6.95 73.58
N CYS A 173 -45.85 -7.62 74.08
CA CYS A 173 -45.91 -9.00 74.56
C CYS A 173 -46.04 -9.13 76.10
N HIS A 174 -46.21 -8.04 76.85
CA HIS A 174 -46.34 -8.02 78.33
C HIS A 174 -45.28 -8.81 79.10
N LEU A 175 -44.05 -8.91 78.57
CA LEU A 175 -42.96 -9.63 79.23
C LEU A 175 -42.34 -8.73 80.31
N LYS A 176 -42.52 -9.09 81.60
CA LYS A 176 -41.81 -8.43 82.70
C LYS A 176 -40.31 -8.60 82.50
N ARG A 177 -39.60 -7.47 82.51
CA ARG A 177 -38.18 -7.29 82.25
C ARG A 177 -37.33 -8.20 83.18
N ALA A 178 -36.91 -9.37 82.71
CA ALA A 178 -35.84 -10.13 83.34
C ALA A 178 -34.50 -9.60 82.80
N ALA A 179 -33.61 -9.21 83.71
CA ALA A 179 -32.31 -8.66 83.39
C ALA A 179 -31.47 -9.67 82.59
N VAL A 180 -31.31 -9.44 81.28
CA VAL A 180 -30.24 -10.06 80.51
C VAL A 180 -28.98 -9.25 80.77
N GLN A 181 -28.02 -9.89 81.44
CA GLN A 181 -26.68 -9.38 81.68
C GLN A 181 -26.05 -8.83 80.40
N LYS A 182 -25.47 -7.63 80.50
CA LYS A 182 -24.49 -7.12 79.55
C LYS A 182 -23.32 -8.11 79.45
N MET A 183 -23.30 -8.96 78.43
CA MET A 183 -22.04 -9.48 77.91
C MET A 183 -21.50 -8.43 76.93
N ALA A 184 -20.55 -7.64 77.41
CA ALA A 184 -19.74 -6.78 76.57
C ALA A 184 -18.91 -7.66 75.62
N PRO A 185 -18.94 -7.43 74.29
CA PRO A 185 -17.84 -7.84 73.43
C PRO A 185 -16.66 -6.91 73.75
N THR A 186 -15.52 -7.51 74.07
CA THR A 186 -14.21 -6.86 74.17
C THR A 186 -13.92 -6.04 72.92
N SER A 187 -13.91 -4.71 73.06
CA SER A 187 -13.31 -3.79 72.10
C SER A 187 -11.78 -3.73 72.28
N PRO A 188 -10.95 -3.82 71.23
CA PRO A 188 -9.58 -3.35 71.29
C PRO A 188 -9.56 -1.80 71.16
N THR A 189 -9.15 -1.16 72.25
CA THR A 189 -8.46 0.16 72.35
C THR A 189 -9.02 1.37 71.56
N SER A 190 -9.83 2.20 72.23
CA SER A 190 -9.90 3.65 71.96
C SER A 190 -8.87 4.38 72.83
N ILE A 191 -7.91 5.07 72.23
CA ILE A 191 -7.00 5.97 72.94
C ILE A 191 -7.77 7.26 73.28
N ARG A 192 -7.98 7.52 74.58
CA ARG A 192 -8.42 8.82 75.12
C ARG A 192 -7.19 9.73 75.25
N ALA A 193 -7.27 10.97 74.78
CA ALA A 193 -6.25 11.99 75.01
C ALA A 193 -6.84 13.12 75.88
N ASP A 194 -6.23 13.37 77.04
CA ASP A 194 -6.78 14.18 78.15
C ASP A 194 -6.31 15.65 78.19
N SER A 195 -5.80 16.26 77.10
CA SER A 195 -5.65 17.72 77.03
C SER A 195 -5.57 18.28 75.61
N LEU A 196 -6.09 19.50 75.42
CA LEU A 196 -6.10 20.22 74.14
C LEU A 196 -4.68 20.47 73.59
N THR A 197 -3.67 20.63 74.45
CA THR A 197 -2.28 20.85 74.01
C THR A 197 -1.64 19.61 73.39
N LYS A 198 -2.07 18.39 73.75
CA LYS A 198 -1.67 17.14 73.06
C LYS A 198 -2.46 16.90 71.77
N LEU A 199 -3.66 17.47 71.65
CA LEU A 199 -4.45 17.41 70.42
C LEU A 199 -3.83 18.31 69.33
N PHE A 200 -3.33 19.49 69.69
CA PHE A 200 -2.67 20.40 68.74
C PHE A 200 -1.29 19.92 68.28
N SER A 201 -0.53 19.18 69.10
CA SER A 201 0.73 18.55 68.63
C SER A 201 0.53 17.38 67.66
N ILE A 202 -0.68 16.83 67.55
CA ILE A 202 -1.05 15.81 66.54
C ILE A 202 -1.52 16.50 65.25
N LEU A 203 -1.97 17.76 65.32
CA LEU A 203 -2.55 18.53 64.22
C LEU A 203 -1.55 19.49 63.54
N ASP A 204 -0.40 19.79 64.16
CA ASP A 204 0.66 20.65 63.58
C ASP A 204 1.69 19.87 62.73
N LEU A 205 1.23 19.10 61.76
CA LEU A 205 2.04 18.72 60.60
C LEU A 205 1.60 19.56 59.38
N PRO A 206 2.50 20.35 58.77
CA PRO A 206 2.16 21.16 57.63
C PRO A 206 1.92 20.31 56.37
N THR A 207 0.90 20.72 55.62
CA THR A 207 0.57 20.38 54.23
C THR A 207 0.06 18.96 53.91
N MET A 208 -1.23 18.94 53.60
CA MET A 208 -2.04 17.94 52.94
C MET A 208 -1.48 17.51 51.57
N GLU A 209 -0.54 16.57 51.55
CA GLU A 209 -0.32 15.61 50.46
C GLU A 209 0.16 14.32 51.13
N ASN A 210 -0.47 13.17 50.84
CA ASN A 210 -0.24 11.85 51.46
C ASN A 210 -0.93 11.58 52.80
N VAL A 211 -2.26 11.44 52.78
CA VAL A 211 -2.87 10.39 53.63
C VAL A 211 -2.44 9.06 53.02
N LEU A 212 -1.56 8.33 53.70
CA LEU A 212 -1.25 6.94 53.36
C LEU A 212 -2.58 6.18 53.27
N PHE A 213 -2.89 5.71 52.06
CA PHE A 213 -3.98 4.77 51.81
C PHE A 213 -3.94 3.66 52.86
N PRO A 214 -5.10 3.11 53.28
CA PRO A 214 -5.09 1.89 54.09
C PRO A 214 -4.28 0.87 53.31
N VAL A 215 -3.21 0.36 53.93
CA VAL A 215 -2.37 -0.68 53.35
C VAL A 215 -3.31 -1.82 52.97
N VAL A 216 -3.46 -2.06 51.67
CA VAL A 216 -4.21 -3.21 51.14
C VAL A 216 -3.70 -4.43 51.92
N PRO A 217 -4.55 -5.17 52.65
CA PRO A 217 -4.08 -6.36 53.33
C PRO A 217 -3.44 -7.24 52.26
N LEU A 218 -2.13 -7.46 52.41
CA LEU A 218 -1.34 -8.35 51.55
C LEU A 218 -2.01 -9.72 51.61
N HIS A 219 -2.84 -10.03 50.61
CA HIS A 219 -3.36 -11.38 50.46
C HIS A 219 -2.15 -12.28 50.24
N GLN A 220 -1.99 -13.33 51.05
CA GLN A 220 -0.79 -14.19 51.04
C GLN A 220 -0.48 -14.80 49.66
N ASN A 221 -1.45 -14.80 48.74
CA ASN A 221 -1.32 -15.32 47.39
C ASN A 221 -1.14 -14.24 46.30
N LEU A 222 -1.08 -12.95 46.65
CA LEU A 222 -0.75 -11.88 45.70
C LEU A 222 0.75 -11.59 45.75
N PRO A 223 1.44 -11.53 44.60
CA PRO A 223 2.87 -11.24 44.57
C PRO A 223 3.15 -9.86 45.17
N VAL A 224 4.15 -9.80 46.06
CA VAL A 224 4.60 -8.55 46.67
C VAL A 224 5.32 -7.72 45.60
N CYS A 225 4.83 -6.52 45.33
CA CYS A 225 5.51 -5.57 44.46
C CYS A 225 6.86 -5.19 45.10
N GLU A 226 7.97 -5.70 44.57
CA GLU A 226 9.30 -5.28 45.00
C GLU A 226 9.52 -3.84 44.55
N LYS A 227 9.43 -2.89 45.50
CA LYS A 227 9.73 -1.48 45.22
C LYS A 227 11.21 -1.36 44.82
N MET A 228 11.48 -0.89 43.61
CA MET A 228 12.85 -0.50 43.25
C MET A 228 13.19 0.83 43.92
N ASP A 229 14.33 0.85 44.61
CA ASP A 229 14.86 2.08 45.18
C ASP A 229 15.56 2.88 44.07
N LEU A 230 15.56 4.22 44.13
CA LEU A 230 16.21 5.07 43.11
C LEU A 230 17.69 4.69 42.91
N TYR A 231 18.34 4.19 43.96
CA TYR A 231 19.71 3.67 43.93
C TYR A 231 19.88 2.43 43.04
N ASP A 232 18.87 1.57 42.97
CA ASP A 232 18.88 0.40 42.10
C ASP A 232 18.76 0.79 40.62
N CYS A 233 17.97 1.83 40.32
CA CYS A 233 17.87 2.45 38.98
C CYS A 233 19.23 2.94 38.44
N TYR A 234 20.18 3.27 39.32
CA TYR A 234 21.53 3.71 38.94
C TYR A 234 22.52 2.55 38.72
N ASN A 235 22.25 1.37 39.28
CA ASN A 235 23.12 0.21 39.16
C ASN A 235 22.69 -0.68 37.98
N MET A 236 23.14 -0.30 36.78
CA MET A 236 22.86 -1.01 35.52
C MET A 236 23.07 -2.52 35.61
N ALA A 237 24.14 -2.98 36.26
CA ALA A 237 24.44 -4.40 36.39
C ALA A 237 23.40 -5.16 37.22
N ARG A 238 22.93 -4.54 38.32
CA ARG A 238 21.93 -5.14 39.21
C ARG A 238 20.57 -5.24 38.53
N ILE A 239 20.09 -4.17 37.90
CA ILE A 239 18.80 -4.18 37.17
C ILE A 239 18.85 -5.13 35.98
N THR A 240 19.91 -5.06 35.17
CA THR A 240 20.02 -5.93 33.99
C THR A 240 20.06 -7.40 34.38
N SER A 241 20.77 -7.74 35.46
CA SER A 241 20.79 -9.11 36.01
C SER A 241 19.41 -9.56 36.46
N LYS A 242 18.72 -8.72 37.27
CA LYS A 242 17.40 -9.05 37.81
C LYS A 242 16.32 -9.18 36.74
N PHE A 243 16.30 -8.24 35.79
CA PHE A 243 15.41 -8.30 34.64
C PHE A 243 15.69 -9.53 33.77
N SER A 244 16.97 -9.86 33.55
CA SER A 244 17.35 -11.06 32.80
C SER A 244 16.86 -12.35 33.47
N GLN A 245 16.90 -12.44 34.80
CA GLN A 245 16.39 -13.60 35.54
C GLN A 245 14.89 -13.81 35.30
N TYR A 246 14.09 -12.74 35.37
CA TYR A 246 12.65 -12.81 35.12
C TYR A 246 12.36 -13.21 33.67
N LEU A 247 13.06 -12.59 32.73
CA LEU A 247 12.93 -12.87 31.30
C LEU A 247 13.30 -14.33 30.96
N ASP A 248 14.38 -14.85 31.55
CA ASP A 248 14.83 -16.23 31.36
C ASP A 248 13.82 -17.24 31.91
N GLU A 249 13.18 -16.95 33.04
CA GLU A 249 12.13 -17.82 33.61
C GLU A 249 10.86 -17.78 32.75
N VAL A 250 10.46 -16.63 32.21
CA VAL A 250 9.37 -16.53 31.22
C VAL A 250 9.69 -17.37 29.98
N ASN A 251 10.91 -17.24 29.44
CA ASN A 251 11.36 -17.99 28.27
C ASN A 251 11.40 -19.52 28.52
N LYS A 252 11.87 -19.93 29.70
CA LYS A 252 11.88 -21.33 30.12
C LYS A 252 10.46 -21.88 30.27
N THR A 253 9.57 -21.08 30.83
CA THR A 253 8.18 -21.43 31.01
C THR A 253 7.45 -21.58 29.67
N ALA A 254 7.71 -20.68 28.71
CA ALA A 254 7.17 -20.79 27.36
C ALA A 254 7.51 -22.15 26.73
N LYS A 255 8.75 -22.65 26.90
CA LYS A 255 9.16 -23.97 26.42
C LYS A 255 8.35 -25.10 27.07
N ILE A 256 8.15 -25.05 28.39
CA ILE A 256 7.36 -26.07 29.10
C ILE A 256 5.90 -26.04 28.65
N PHE A 257 5.34 -24.85 28.44
CA PHE A 257 3.98 -24.67 27.95
C PHE A 257 3.78 -25.31 26.57
N ILE A 258 4.71 -25.10 25.64
CA ILE A 258 4.65 -25.66 24.29
C ILE A 258 4.66 -27.19 24.35
N THR A 259 5.60 -27.78 25.09
CA THR A 259 5.66 -29.24 25.27
C THR A 259 4.38 -29.81 25.89
N GLY A 260 3.81 -29.11 26.89
CA GLY A 260 2.56 -29.53 27.51
C GLY A 260 1.35 -29.38 26.58
N LYS A 261 1.31 -28.33 25.74
CA LYS A 261 0.28 -28.16 24.71
C LYS A 261 0.32 -29.30 23.70
N GLU A 262 1.50 -29.66 23.18
CA GLU A 262 1.68 -30.79 22.26
C GLU A 262 1.25 -32.12 22.89
N ALA A 263 1.54 -32.32 24.19
CA ALA A 263 1.09 -33.49 24.93
C ALA A 263 -0.45 -33.54 25.04
N VAL A 264 -1.11 -32.41 25.28
CA VAL A 264 -2.58 -32.32 25.32
C VAL A 264 -3.19 -32.59 23.94
N GLU A 265 -2.60 -32.06 22.87
CA GLU A 265 -3.04 -32.32 21.49
C GLU A 265 -2.89 -33.80 21.13
N THR A 266 -1.77 -34.43 21.49
CA THR A 266 -1.55 -35.88 21.31
C THR A 266 -2.60 -36.70 22.04
N LEU A 267 -2.96 -36.33 23.28
CA LEU A 267 -4.02 -36.98 24.04
C LEU A 267 -5.41 -36.77 23.40
N ASN A 268 -5.67 -35.61 22.82
CA ASN A 268 -6.92 -35.36 22.09
C ASN A 268 -7.03 -36.25 20.86
N ASN A 269 -5.96 -36.36 20.06
CA ASN A 269 -5.93 -37.22 18.87
C ASN A 269 -6.11 -38.70 19.26
N GLY A 270 -5.37 -39.17 20.27
CA GLY A 270 -5.52 -40.54 20.76
C GLY A 270 -6.91 -40.86 21.30
N TYR A 271 -7.65 -39.87 21.82
CA TYR A 271 -9.05 -40.07 22.20
C TYR A 271 -9.97 -40.21 20.99
N LEU A 272 -9.74 -39.45 19.92
CA LEU A 272 -10.51 -39.59 18.67
C LEU A 272 -10.33 -40.99 18.08
N ASP A 273 -9.09 -41.51 18.09
CA ASP A 273 -8.78 -42.87 17.63
C ASP A 273 -9.46 -43.95 18.48
N LEU A 274 -9.58 -43.74 19.79
CA LEU A 274 -10.31 -44.63 20.69
C LEU A 274 -11.83 -44.53 20.46
N PHE A 275 -12.35 -43.32 20.24
CA PHE A 275 -13.78 -43.11 19.99
C PHE A 275 -14.25 -43.84 18.73
N GLN A 276 -13.45 -43.85 17.67
CA GLN A 276 -13.74 -44.62 16.44
C GLN A 276 -13.86 -46.13 16.70
N LYS A 277 -13.21 -46.65 17.75
CA LYS A 277 -13.19 -48.08 18.11
C LYS A 277 -14.21 -48.45 19.19
N LEU A 278 -14.95 -47.47 19.74
CA LEU A 278 -15.85 -47.67 20.87
C LEU A 278 -17.07 -48.54 20.52
N TYR A 279 -17.50 -48.45 19.26
CA TYR A 279 -18.63 -49.18 18.72
C TYR A 279 -18.15 -50.06 17.57
N ALA A 280 -18.35 -51.37 17.73
CA ALA A 280 -18.07 -52.35 16.67
C ALA A 280 -19.38 -52.90 16.13
N GLU A 281 -19.49 -52.99 14.80
CA GLU A 281 -20.59 -53.71 14.15
C GLU A 281 -20.42 -55.21 14.40
N SER A 282 -21.47 -55.84 14.93
CA SER A 282 -21.51 -57.27 15.19
C SER A 282 -22.86 -57.83 14.76
N LYS A 283 -22.83 -59.04 14.20
CA LYS A 283 -24.05 -59.74 13.80
C LYS A 283 -24.56 -60.57 14.96
N LYS A 284 -25.76 -60.24 15.45
CA LYS A 284 -26.41 -60.99 16.53
C LYS A 284 -27.60 -61.75 15.97
N VAL A 285 -27.66 -63.04 16.27
CA VAL A 285 -28.81 -63.89 15.90
C VAL A 285 -29.90 -63.68 16.95
N LEU A 286 -31.03 -63.11 16.52
CA LEU A 286 -32.25 -63.01 17.32
C LEU A 286 -33.18 -64.16 16.95
N ILE A 287 -33.72 -64.82 17.96
CA ILE A 287 -34.74 -65.85 17.76
C ILE A 287 -36.10 -65.16 17.75
N ILE A 288 -36.67 -64.97 16.56
CA ILE A 288 -37.99 -64.38 16.38
C ILE A 288 -39.02 -65.51 16.34
N THR A 289 -39.90 -65.53 17.34
CA THR A 289 -41.00 -66.50 17.39
C THR A 289 -42.17 -66.01 16.52
N MET A 290 -42.32 -66.58 15.34
CA MET A 290 -43.43 -66.32 14.42
C MET A 290 -44.64 -67.15 14.82
N ARG A 291 -45.81 -66.50 14.91
CA ARG A 291 -47.10 -67.13 15.23
C ARG A 291 -48.07 -66.89 14.08
N CYS A 292 -48.90 -67.86 13.73
CA CYS A 292 -49.96 -67.66 12.74
C CYS A 292 -51.19 -66.98 13.40
N GLY A 293 -51.74 -65.95 12.72
CA GLY A 293 -52.98 -65.26 13.09
C GLY A 293 -52.82 -63.82 13.59
N ASN A 294 -53.90 -63.03 13.48
CA ASN A 294 -53.98 -61.66 13.99
C ASN A 294 -53.84 -61.63 15.51
N PHE A 295 -53.14 -60.61 16.03
CA PHE A 295 -52.67 -60.46 17.42
C PHE A 295 -53.74 -60.66 18.52
N LEU A 296 -55.03 -60.60 18.18
CA LEU A 296 -56.13 -60.67 19.12
C LEU A 296 -56.94 -61.98 19.10
N VAL A 297 -56.86 -62.83 18.06
CA VAL A 297 -57.72 -64.04 17.98
C VAL A 297 -57.06 -65.19 17.21
N SER A 298 -56.07 -65.87 17.82
CA SER A 298 -55.87 -67.33 17.72
C SER A 298 -54.63 -67.78 18.48
N LYS A 299 -54.76 -68.76 19.39
CA LYS A 299 -53.62 -69.45 20.00
C LYS A 299 -52.98 -70.36 18.95
N CYS A 300 -51.91 -69.90 18.31
CA CYS A 300 -51.11 -70.69 17.38
C CYS A 300 -50.59 -71.97 18.08
N SER A 301 -51.01 -73.14 17.58
CA SER A 301 -50.71 -74.44 18.21
C SER A 301 -49.26 -74.90 18.02
N LYS A 302 -48.55 -74.33 17.05
CA LYS A 302 -47.13 -74.61 16.76
C LYS A 302 -46.41 -73.32 16.30
N PRO A 303 -45.95 -72.47 17.23
CA PRO A 303 -45.13 -71.31 16.87
C PRO A 303 -43.80 -71.77 16.23
N VAL A 304 -43.36 -71.07 15.19
CA VAL A 304 -42.08 -71.33 14.51
C VAL A 304 -41.07 -70.27 14.96
N SER A 305 -39.98 -70.71 15.56
CA SER A 305 -38.85 -69.83 15.86
C SER A 305 -37.97 -69.71 14.62
N VAL A 306 -37.82 -68.49 14.10
CA VAL A 306 -36.94 -68.16 12.98
C VAL A 306 -35.76 -67.37 13.52
N GLU A 307 -34.55 -67.79 13.16
CA GLU A 307 -33.33 -67.05 13.45
C GLU A 307 -33.20 -65.87 12.48
N ALA A 308 -33.26 -64.66 13.01
CA ALA A 308 -33.02 -63.43 12.26
C ALA A 308 -31.67 -62.85 12.67
N VAL A 309 -30.74 -62.78 11.71
CA VAL A 309 -29.45 -62.10 11.92
C VAL A 309 -29.70 -60.60 11.81
N VAL A 310 -29.43 -59.87 12.88
CA VAL A 310 -29.48 -58.41 12.90
C VAL A 310 -28.09 -57.83 13.11
N ASP A 311 -27.82 -56.75 12.40
CA ASP A 311 -26.61 -55.96 12.63
C ASP A 311 -26.81 -55.14 13.91
N THR A 312 -25.94 -55.34 14.88
CA THR A 312 -25.98 -54.67 16.19
C THR A 312 -24.65 -53.96 16.44
N CYS A 313 -24.72 -52.78 17.03
CA CYS A 313 -23.53 -52.06 17.46
C CYS A 313 -23.21 -52.45 18.91
N THR A 314 -22.11 -53.16 19.13
CA THR A 314 -21.66 -53.55 20.48
C THR A 314 -20.75 -52.49 21.06
N TYR A 315 -21.09 -52.03 22.26
CA TYR A 315 -20.29 -51.10 23.04
C TYR A 315 -19.13 -51.84 23.72
N ASP A 316 -17.90 -51.39 23.50
CA ASP A 316 -16.71 -51.97 24.15
C ASP A 316 -16.35 -51.20 25.43
N GLN A 317 -16.62 -51.82 26.58
CA GLN A 317 -16.31 -51.26 27.90
C GLN A 317 -14.79 -51.06 28.11
N SER A 318 -13.94 -51.90 27.53
CA SER A 318 -12.48 -51.75 27.64
C SER A 318 -11.97 -50.50 26.93
N ILE A 319 -12.57 -50.17 25.77
CA ILE A 319 -12.26 -48.93 25.05
C ILE A 319 -12.78 -47.72 25.83
N ALA A 320 -13.97 -47.81 26.41
CA ALA A 320 -14.52 -46.76 27.27
C ALA A 320 -13.62 -46.45 28.48
N ASP A 321 -13.08 -47.47 29.14
CA ASP A 321 -12.16 -47.31 30.27
C ASP A 321 -10.84 -46.65 29.83
N LYS A 322 -10.30 -47.03 28.67
CA LYS A 322 -9.11 -46.37 28.06
C LYS A 322 -9.38 -44.91 27.71
N MET A 323 -10.59 -44.59 27.25
CA MET A 323 -11.02 -43.21 26.98
C MET A 323 -11.10 -42.38 28.26
N ASN A 324 -11.64 -42.92 29.35
CA ASN A 324 -11.68 -42.26 30.65
C ASN A 324 -10.27 -42.00 31.20
N GLU A 325 -9.38 -42.99 31.10
CA GLU A 325 -7.98 -42.84 31.50
C GLU A 325 -7.23 -41.80 30.65
N ASN A 326 -7.50 -41.74 29.33
CA ASN A 326 -6.97 -40.67 28.48
C ASN A 326 -7.44 -39.28 28.95
N ARG A 327 -8.73 -39.14 29.32
CA ARG A 327 -9.28 -37.85 29.79
C ARG A 327 -8.70 -37.45 31.14
N ARG A 328 -8.49 -38.40 32.04
CA ARG A 328 -7.78 -38.18 33.31
C ARG A 328 -6.35 -37.69 33.06
N LYS A 329 -5.59 -38.34 32.17
CA LYS A 329 -4.23 -37.92 31.79
C LYS A 329 -4.22 -36.51 31.19
N ARG A 330 -5.20 -36.18 30.34
CA ARG A 330 -5.34 -34.83 29.76
C ARG A 330 -5.57 -33.77 30.85
N GLU A 331 -6.46 -34.06 31.79
CA GLU A 331 -6.80 -33.14 32.88
C GLU A 331 -5.61 -32.92 33.83
N GLU A 332 -4.81 -33.97 34.08
CA GLU A 332 -3.54 -33.86 34.80
C GLU A 332 -2.53 -32.95 34.07
N GLN A 333 -2.40 -33.07 32.75
CA GLN A 333 -1.52 -32.19 31.96
C GLN A 333 -2.01 -30.74 31.96
N ILE A 334 -3.32 -30.50 31.82
CA ILE A 334 -3.89 -29.15 31.88
C ILE A 334 -3.67 -28.52 33.27
N SER A 335 -3.83 -29.29 34.33
CA SER A 335 -3.59 -28.81 35.70
C SER A 335 -2.13 -28.37 35.89
N LYS A 336 -1.17 -29.12 35.35
CA LYS A 336 0.26 -28.75 35.35
C LYS A 336 0.51 -27.45 34.58
N LEU A 337 -0.12 -27.28 33.42
CA LEU A 337 -0.01 -26.05 32.63
C LEU A 337 -0.58 -24.83 33.36
N LEU A 338 -1.73 -24.95 34.04
CA LEU A 338 -2.34 -23.85 34.79
C LEU A 338 -1.44 -23.32 35.91
N MET A 339 -0.82 -24.21 36.69
CA MET A 339 0.10 -23.80 37.76
C MET A 339 1.29 -22.97 37.24
N ILE A 340 1.78 -23.33 36.06
CA ILE A 340 2.92 -22.66 35.41
C ILE A 340 2.51 -21.27 34.92
N VAL A 341 1.29 -21.11 34.39
CA VAL A 341 0.78 -19.80 33.97
C VAL A 341 0.70 -18.81 35.14
N ASP A 342 0.22 -19.24 36.31
CA ASP A 342 0.16 -18.39 37.50
C ASP A 342 1.54 -17.92 37.94
N ALA A 343 2.53 -18.84 37.95
CA ALA A 343 3.91 -18.50 38.29
C ALA A 343 4.54 -17.54 37.26
N THR A 344 4.20 -17.70 35.97
CA THR A 344 4.66 -16.81 34.89
C THR A 344 4.11 -15.41 35.04
N ALA A 345 2.82 -15.28 35.40
CA ALA A 345 2.18 -13.98 35.55
C ALA A 345 2.91 -13.07 36.55
N ILE A 346 3.46 -13.67 37.62
CA ILE A 346 4.31 -12.98 38.59
C ILE A 346 5.59 -12.45 37.93
N GLN A 347 6.29 -13.28 37.14
CA GLN A 347 7.53 -12.89 36.44
C GLN A 347 7.27 -11.81 35.38
N CYS A 348 6.14 -11.91 34.66
CA CYS A 348 5.71 -10.90 33.70
C CYS A 348 5.43 -9.56 34.39
N ALA A 349 4.66 -9.60 35.49
CA ALA A 349 4.35 -8.40 36.28
C ALA A 349 5.61 -7.71 36.82
N HIS A 350 6.59 -8.47 37.32
CA HIS A 350 7.87 -7.90 37.76
C HIS A 350 8.67 -7.28 36.62
N SER A 351 8.76 -7.95 35.47
CA SER A 351 9.42 -7.41 34.26
C SER A 351 8.76 -6.09 33.82
N GLU A 352 7.43 -6.07 33.75
CA GLU A 352 6.66 -4.89 33.38
C GLU A 352 6.77 -3.75 34.39
N HIS A 353 6.84 -4.06 35.69
CA HIS A 353 7.04 -3.09 36.75
C HIS A 353 8.40 -2.42 36.64
N ILE A 354 9.48 -3.19 36.38
CA ILE A 354 10.81 -2.64 36.12
C ILE A 354 10.78 -1.64 34.96
N CYS A 355 10.13 -1.99 33.85
CA CYS A 355 9.99 -1.09 32.70
C CYS A 355 9.15 0.16 33.03
N SER A 356 8.10 0.02 33.84
CA SER A 356 7.27 1.15 34.29
C SER A 356 8.05 2.11 35.19
N ASP A 357 8.82 1.60 36.14
CA ASP A 357 9.61 2.44 37.06
C ASP A 357 10.72 3.18 36.31
N LEU A 358 11.42 2.52 35.38
CA LEU A 358 12.42 3.16 34.52
C LEU A 358 11.80 4.28 33.66
N ASN A 359 10.60 4.07 33.14
CA ASN A 359 9.87 5.09 32.38
C ASN A 359 9.40 6.26 33.26
N ALA A 360 8.90 5.99 34.47
CA ALA A 360 8.49 7.02 35.43
C ALA A 360 9.67 7.86 35.93
N THR A 361 10.85 7.25 36.03
CA THR A 361 12.11 7.91 36.42
C THR A 361 12.80 8.60 35.23
N SER A 362 12.23 8.52 34.02
CA SER A 362 12.74 9.19 32.83
C SER A 362 12.79 10.70 33.07
N PRO A 363 13.95 11.35 32.87
CA PRO A 363 14.14 12.73 33.27
C PRO A 363 13.35 13.66 32.34
N LYS A 364 12.18 14.11 32.79
CA LYS A 364 11.61 15.35 32.25
C LYS A 364 12.41 16.58 32.70
N GLU A 365 13.23 16.49 33.76
CA GLU A 365 13.98 17.64 34.32
C GLU A 365 15.22 17.31 35.20
N ALA A 366 15.67 16.06 35.32
CA ALA A 366 16.75 15.70 36.28
C ALA A 366 18.16 15.65 35.67
N VAL A 367 19.11 16.30 36.36
CA VAL A 367 20.60 16.29 36.24
C VAL A 367 21.15 15.37 35.14
N MET A 368 21.70 15.96 34.07
CA MET A 368 22.17 15.32 32.83
C MET A 368 22.86 13.94 32.99
N LYS A 369 23.73 13.78 34.00
CA LYS A 369 24.49 12.51 34.18
C LYS A 369 23.64 11.32 34.64
N VAL A 370 22.60 11.57 35.43
CA VAL A 370 21.73 10.50 35.96
C VAL A 370 20.75 10.03 34.90
N GLY A 371 20.25 10.96 34.08
CA GLY A 371 19.41 10.66 32.92
C GLY A 371 20.09 9.75 31.91
N ASP A 372 21.36 9.99 31.62
CA ASP A 372 22.12 9.17 30.67
C ASP A 372 22.28 7.70 31.11
N GLN A 373 22.51 7.46 32.40
CA GLN A 373 22.66 6.10 32.92
C GLN A 373 21.36 5.30 32.85
N ILE A 374 20.22 5.93 33.16
CA ILE A 374 18.88 5.33 33.05
C ILE A 374 18.55 5.04 31.59
N ARG A 375 18.89 5.97 30.68
CA ARG A 375 18.72 5.80 29.24
C ARG A 375 19.52 4.60 28.72
N VAL A 376 20.81 4.51 29.03
CA VAL A 376 21.68 3.38 28.60
C VAL A 376 21.18 2.06 29.17
N THR A 377 20.75 2.03 30.43
CA THR A 377 20.17 0.84 31.06
C THR A 377 18.91 0.39 30.33
N SER A 378 17.98 1.32 30.07
CA SER A 378 16.71 1.04 29.42
C SER A 378 16.87 0.55 27.97
N ILE A 379 17.79 1.16 27.22
CA ILE A 379 18.15 0.70 25.85
C ILE A 379 18.75 -0.71 25.90
N THR A 380 19.59 -1.00 26.91
CA THR A 380 20.18 -2.34 27.08
C THR A 380 19.11 -3.38 27.38
N LEU A 381 18.13 -3.07 28.24
CA LEU A 381 17.01 -3.97 28.51
C LEU A 381 16.15 -4.21 27.25
N PHE A 382 15.89 -3.17 26.46
CA PHE A 382 15.13 -3.27 25.21
C PHE A 382 15.79 -4.26 24.23
N TYR A 383 17.08 -4.12 23.95
CA TYR A 383 17.79 -5.05 23.07
C TYR A 383 18.02 -6.43 23.73
N LYS A 384 18.06 -6.52 25.06
CA LYS A 384 18.11 -7.81 25.76
C LYS A 384 16.85 -8.63 25.51
N ILE A 385 15.66 -8.01 25.52
CA ILE A 385 14.40 -8.68 25.13
C ILE A 385 14.54 -9.20 23.69
N CYS A 386 14.93 -8.33 22.75
CA CYS A 386 15.10 -8.67 21.33
C CYS A 386 16.02 -9.88 21.11
N ASN A 387 17.11 -10.00 21.88
CA ASN A 387 18.10 -11.07 21.74
C ASN A 387 17.75 -12.36 22.49
N SER A 388 16.72 -12.35 23.35
CA SER A 388 16.37 -13.50 24.21
C SER A 388 15.22 -14.36 23.67
N VAL A 389 14.41 -13.82 22.77
CA VAL A 389 13.18 -14.44 22.27
C VAL A 389 13.43 -15.08 20.90
N ALA A 390 13.03 -16.34 20.74
CA ALA A 390 12.99 -17.01 19.44
C ALA A 390 11.53 -17.26 19.01
N THR A 391 11.32 -17.64 17.76
CA THR A 391 9.99 -17.81 17.16
C THR A 391 9.11 -18.84 17.89
N THR A 392 9.73 -19.84 18.52
CA THR A 392 8.98 -20.86 19.28
C THR A 392 8.34 -20.28 20.54
N GLN A 393 9.01 -19.38 21.26
CA GLN A 393 8.46 -18.73 22.46
C GLN A 393 7.24 -17.86 22.14
N LEU A 394 7.07 -17.38 20.91
CA LEU A 394 5.89 -16.61 20.48
C LEU A 394 4.59 -17.44 20.45
N LEU A 395 4.67 -18.77 20.60
CA LEU A 395 3.50 -19.64 20.74
C LEU A 395 2.87 -19.59 22.13
N PHE A 396 3.48 -18.89 23.09
CA PHE A 396 3.00 -18.73 24.45
C PHE A 396 2.43 -17.31 24.67
N PRO A 397 1.09 -17.14 24.70
CA PRO A 397 0.47 -15.81 24.69
C PRO A 397 0.88 -14.90 25.85
N ALA A 398 0.93 -15.42 27.08
CA ALA A 398 1.29 -14.61 28.25
C ALA A 398 2.74 -14.07 28.19
N GLY A 399 3.65 -14.81 27.53
CA GLY A 399 4.99 -14.32 27.25
C GLY A 399 4.99 -13.20 26.20
N VAL A 400 4.23 -13.39 25.11
CA VAL A 400 4.07 -12.39 24.05
C VAL A 400 3.54 -11.08 24.59
N ASP A 401 2.46 -11.11 25.38
CA ASP A 401 1.85 -9.93 26.00
C ASP A 401 2.86 -9.19 26.90
N CYS A 402 3.68 -9.93 27.66
CA CYS A 402 4.74 -9.36 28.50
C CYS A 402 5.85 -8.70 27.66
N TYR A 403 6.31 -9.37 26.60
CA TYR A 403 7.34 -8.80 25.71
C TYR A 403 6.82 -7.53 25.04
N GLU A 404 5.58 -7.56 24.54
CA GLU A 404 4.92 -6.40 23.94
C GLU A 404 4.81 -5.24 24.94
N ALA A 405 4.32 -5.49 26.16
CA ALA A 405 4.17 -4.46 27.19
C ALA A 405 5.51 -3.83 27.58
N CYS A 406 6.55 -4.66 27.76
CA CYS A 406 7.89 -4.18 28.09
C CYS A 406 8.52 -3.39 26.93
N LEU A 407 8.45 -3.90 25.70
CA LEU A 407 8.96 -3.22 24.50
C LEU A 407 8.22 -1.92 24.24
N ASN A 408 6.89 -1.87 24.43
CA ASN A 408 6.11 -0.65 24.27
C ASN A 408 6.53 0.44 25.27
N LYS A 409 6.71 0.09 26.55
CA LYS A 409 7.12 1.05 27.58
C LYS A 409 8.54 1.58 27.33
N LEU A 410 9.50 0.68 27.10
CA LEU A 410 10.90 1.06 26.85
C LEU A 410 11.08 1.74 25.49
N GLY A 411 10.44 1.21 24.46
CA GLY A 411 10.52 1.68 23.09
C GLY A 411 9.92 3.07 22.90
N LYS A 412 8.77 3.37 23.52
CA LYS A 412 8.17 4.73 23.48
C LYS A 412 9.03 5.76 24.23
N ALA A 413 9.63 5.37 25.35
CA ALA A 413 10.33 6.30 26.23
C ALA A 413 11.80 6.58 25.83
N PHE A 414 12.50 5.59 25.25
CA PHE A 414 13.95 5.67 25.06
C PHE A 414 14.45 5.39 23.64
N ILE A 415 13.63 4.75 22.79
CA ILE A 415 13.99 4.42 21.40
C ILE A 415 13.31 5.38 20.41
N SER A 416 12.00 5.58 20.56
CA SER A 416 11.23 6.51 19.72
C SER A 416 11.75 7.94 19.93
N GLU A 417 11.84 8.71 18.84
CA GLU A 417 12.36 10.09 18.83
C GLU A 417 13.83 10.23 19.31
N ASN A 418 14.56 9.12 19.46
CA ASN A 418 15.98 9.14 19.80
C ASN A 418 16.84 8.88 18.54
N PRO A 419 17.55 9.89 18.00
CA PRO A 419 18.29 9.76 16.75
C PRO A 419 19.41 8.72 16.79
N ALA A 420 20.06 8.54 17.95
CA ALA A 420 21.20 7.65 18.10
C ALA A 420 20.84 6.16 17.97
N GLU A 421 19.58 5.79 18.25
CA GLU A 421 19.13 4.40 18.26
C GLU A 421 18.39 3.97 16.98
N GLN A 422 17.99 4.90 16.10
CA GLN A 422 17.22 4.55 14.91
C GLN A 422 17.97 3.59 13.97
N LEU A 423 19.29 3.79 13.83
CA LEU A 423 20.13 2.92 12.99
C LEU A 423 20.28 1.52 13.60
N ASN A 424 20.43 1.43 14.92
CA ASN A 424 20.53 0.16 15.64
C ASN A 424 19.20 -0.61 15.56
N LEU A 425 18.07 0.06 15.79
CA LEU A 425 16.74 -0.53 15.67
C LEU A 425 16.50 -1.07 14.26
N MET A 426 16.83 -0.29 13.23
CA MET A 426 16.74 -0.71 11.84
C MET A 426 17.54 -2.00 11.58
N ARG A 427 18.79 -2.08 12.06
CA ARG A 427 19.64 -3.27 11.90
C ARG A 427 19.04 -4.50 12.59
N VAL A 428 18.45 -4.35 13.77
CA VAL A 428 17.78 -5.45 14.48
C VAL A 428 16.56 -5.93 13.69
N VAL A 429 15.76 -5.01 13.15
CA VAL A 429 14.57 -5.35 12.36
C VAL A 429 14.96 -6.07 11.06
N LEU A 430 15.96 -5.56 10.35
CA LEU A 430 16.48 -6.17 9.12
C LEU A 430 17.19 -7.51 9.38
N GLY A 431 17.69 -7.74 10.59
CA GLY A 431 18.25 -9.03 11.03
C GLY A 431 17.23 -10.16 11.17
N GLY A 432 15.93 -9.90 10.93
CA GLY A 432 14.88 -10.92 10.98
C GLY A 432 14.46 -11.28 12.40
N ASN A 433 14.41 -10.30 13.31
CA ASN A 433 14.01 -10.55 14.69
C ASN A 433 12.55 -11.04 14.76
N PRO A 434 12.24 -12.09 15.56
CA PRO A 434 10.87 -12.60 15.71
C PRO A 434 9.86 -11.53 16.20
N LEU A 435 10.33 -10.51 16.90
CA LEU A 435 9.53 -9.44 17.49
C LEU A 435 9.34 -8.23 16.56
N ASN A 436 9.74 -8.32 15.28
CA ASN A 436 9.70 -7.19 14.32
C ASN A 436 8.39 -6.39 14.33
N HIS A 437 7.25 -7.07 14.44
CA HIS A 437 5.92 -6.45 14.48
C HIS A 437 5.73 -5.49 15.67
N PHE A 438 6.43 -5.69 16.79
CA PHE A 438 6.44 -4.77 17.94
C PHE A 438 7.55 -3.71 17.85
N LEU A 439 8.61 -3.97 17.07
CA LEU A 439 9.77 -3.07 16.96
C LEU A 439 9.53 -1.95 15.96
N ILE A 440 8.89 -2.24 14.83
CA ILE A 440 8.69 -1.30 13.70
C ILE A 440 7.99 0.00 14.12
N GLN A 441 7.04 -0.07 15.06
CA GLN A 441 6.31 1.12 15.54
C GLN A 441 7.21 2.15 16.23
N HIS A 442 8.38 1.75 16.74
CA HIS A 442 9.35 2.64 17.40
C HIS A 442 10.38 3.21 16.42
N PHE A 443 10.31 2.82 15.15
CA PHE A 443 11.12 3.43 14.09
C PHE A 443 10.53 4.79 13.72
N THR A 444 11.25 5.85 14.09
CA THR A 444 10.88 7.26 13.93
C THR A 444 11.99 7.99 13.15
N PRO A 445 12.07 7.82 11.82
CA PRO A 445 13.18 8.35 11.03
C PRO A 445 13.20 9.88 10.92
N HIS A 446 12.09 10.56 11.18
CA HIS A 446 11.97 12.02 11.11
C HIS A 446 12.83 12.77 12.14
N CYS A 447 13.22 12.13 13.25
CA CYS A 447 14.08 12.75 14.26
C CYS A 447 15.57 12.72 13.91
N ILE A 448 15.95 12.06 12.80
CA ILE A 448 17.35 11.80 12.45
C ILE A 448 17.95 13.02 11.74
N PRO A 449 19.16 13.47 12.13
CA PRO A 449 19.82 14.57 11.43
C PRO A 449 20.21 14.19 9.98
N PRO A 450 20.27 15.16 9.05
CA PRO A 450 20.61 14.95 7.64
C PRO A 450 21.84 14.06 7.40
N GLU A 451 22.89 14.21 8.21
CA GLU A 451 24.16 13.48 8.09
C GLU A 451 23.99 11.97 8.32
N MET A 452 23.12 11.58 9.26
CA MET A 452 22.82 10.18 9.58
C MET A 452 21.74 9.59 8.67
N LEU A 453 20.87 10.43 8.09
CA LEU A 453 19.77 10.02 7.23
C LEU A 453 20.28 9.37 5.94
N PHE A 454 21.35 9.92 5.35
CA PHE A 454 22.00 9.32 4.18
C PHE A 454 22.56 7.93 4.50
N GLN A 455 23.26 7.78 5.64
CA GLN A 455 23.78 6.49 6.09
C GLN A 455 22.64 5.48 6.32
N LEU A 456 21.57 5.91 7.00
CA LEU A 456 20.41 5.08 7.28
C LEU A 456 19.79 4.54 5.99
N TYR A 457 19.54 5.42 5.02
CA TYR A 457 18.91 5.01 3.77
C TYR A 457 19.83 4.09 2.95
N SER A 458 21.14 4.35 2.96
CA SER A 458 22.13 3.50 2.29
C SER A 458 22.19 2.08 2.88
N GLU A 459 22.16 1.95 4.21
CA GLU A 459 22.11 0.65 4.87
C GLU A 459 20.78 -0.07 4.63
N LEU A 460 19.67 0.65 4.62
CA LEU A 460 18.34 0.11 4.30
C LEU A 460 18.28 -0.37 2.84
N SER A 461 18.88 0.39 1.92
CA SER A 461 18.99 0.06 0.49
C SER A 461 19.65 -1.29 0.24
N ASN A 462 20.71 -1.62 0.99
CA ASN A 462 21.36 -2.94 0.88
C ASN A 462 20.41 -4.09 1.23
N SER A 463 19.46 -3.86 2.14
CA SER A 463 18.51 -4.88 2.57
C SER A 463 17.28 -4.98 1.68
N VAL A 464 16.91 -3.91 0.95
CA VAL A 464 15.83 -3.93 -0.04
C VAL A 464 16.08 -4.97 -1.15
N ARG A 465 17.35 -5.24 -1.46
CA ARG A 465 17.77 -6.17 -2.53
C ARG A 465 17.63 -7.64 -2.15
N ASN A 466 17.44 -7.94 -0.86
CA ASN A 466 17.36 -9.31 -0.36
C ASN A 466 15.90 -9.73 -0.18
N ALA A 467 15.53 -10.87 -0.76
CA ALA A 467 14.16 -11.38 -0.70
C ALA A 467 13.70 -11.68 0.75
N SER A 468 14.62 -12.15 1.61
CA SER A 468 14.34 -12.48 3.01
C SER A 468 13.99 -11.27 3.87
N THR A 469 14.43 -10.08 3.50
CA THR A 469 14.21 -8.83 4.25
C THR A 469 13.19 -7.92 3.58
N SER A 470 12.49 -8.39 2.55
CA SER A 470 11.56 -7.59 1.75
C SER A 470 10.41 -6.99 2.57
N GLU A 471 9.77 -7.78 3.43
CA GLU A 471 8.67 -7.33 4.30
C GLU A 471 9.14 -6.31 5.34
N ALA A 472 10.28 -6.58 5.99
CA ALA A 472 10.90 -5.65 6.93
C ALA A 472 11.33 -4.34 6.26
N SER A 473 11.91 -4.42 5.07
CA SER A 473 12.34 -3.26 4.27
C SER A 473 11.16 -2.42 3.83
N LEU A 474 10.05 -3.06 3.40
CA LEU A 474 8.80 -2.38 3.09
C LEU A 474 8.26 -1.61 4.30
N ALA A 475 8.18 -2.28 5.45
CA ALA A 475 7.64 -1.66 6.66
C ALA A 475 8.51 -0.47 7.12
N LEU A 476 9.84 -0.61 7.08
CA LEU A 476 10.76 0.48 7.45
C LEU A 476 10.74 1.64 6.44
N LEU A 477 10.81 1.35 5.14
CA LEU A 477 10.74 2.38 4.09
C LEU A 477 9.38 3.11 4.12
N SER A 478 8.28 2.42 4.40
CA SER A 478 6.95 3.04 4.47
C SER A 478 6.82 4.07 5.59
N ARG A 479 7.65 3.94 6.64
CA ARG A 479 7.74 4.92 7.73
C ARG A 479 8.77 6.00 7.47
N LEU A 480 9.65 5.80 6.48
CA LEU A 480 10.61 6.80 6.03
C LEU A 480 9.90 7.74 5.05
N ASP A 481 9.42 8.85 5.59
CA ASP A 481 8.85 9.92 4.78
C ASP A 481 9.97 10.57 3.94
N ILE A 482 10.04 10.19 2.66
CA ILE A 482 11.04 10.69 1.72
C ILE A 482 10.87 12.20 1.44
N GLU A 483 9.67 12.73 1.60
CA GLU A 483 9.40 14.16 1.45
C GLU A 483 9.96 14.94 2.63
N HIS A 484 9.70 14.45 3.85
CA HIS A 484 10.29 15.02 5.05
C HIS A 484 11.82 14.93 5.03
N ALA A 485 12.36 13.77 4.60
CA ALA A 485 13.79 13.58 4.39
C ALA A 485 14.38 14.61 3.41
N GLY A 486 13.71 14.86 2.27
CA GLY A 486 14.13 15.86 1.30
C GLY A 486 14.13 17.28 1.87
N ASN A 487 13.10 17.65 2.61
CA ASN A 487 12.97 18.98 3.20
C ASN A 487 14.01 19.25 4.30
N GLN A 488 14.48 18.22 5.00
CA GLN A 488 15.52 18.35 6.02
C GLN A 488 16.94 18.40 5.44
N MET A 489 17.18 17.75 4.30
CA MET A 489 18.51 17.64 3.72
C MET A 489 18.85 18.83 2.78
N PRO A 490 20.10 19.30 2.77
CA PRO A 490 20.59 20.19 1.72
C PRO A 490 20.42 19.55 0.33
N ALA A 491 20.09 20.37 -0.69
CA ALA A 491 19.77 19.89 -2.03
C ALA A 491 20.88 19.04 -2.67
N ASN A 492 22.15 19.35 -2.41
CA ASN A 492 23.29 18.57 -2.87
C ASN A 492 23.33 17.17 -2.22
N HIS A 493 23.17 17.08 -0.91
CA HIS A 493 23.18 15.80 -0.20
C HIS A 493 21.96 14.93 -0.55
N PHE A 494 20.79 15.53 -0.78
CA PHE A 494 19.63 14.77 -1.26
C PHE A 494 19.84 14.24 -2.69
N SER A 495 20.53 15.00 -3.54
CA SER A 495 20.86 14.56 -4.90
C SER A 495 21.78 13.34 -4.89
N ASP A 496 22.69 13.24 -3.92
CA ASP A 496 23.58 12.07 -3.74
C ASP A 496 22.80 10.81 -3.33
N LEU A 497 21.60 10.96 -2.76
CA LEU A 497 20.74 9.83 -2.38
C LEU A 497 20.00 9.22 -3.58
N MET A 498 19.71 10.02 -4.60
CA MET A 498 18.90 9.59 -5.75
C MET A 498 19.46 8.36 -6.49
N PRO A 499 20.78 8.19 -6.70
CA PRO A 499 21.34 6.94 -7.23
C PRO A 499 21.04 5.71 -6.35
N VAL A 500 21.12 5.86 -5.02
CA VAL A 500 20.81 4.77 -4.06
C VAL A 500 19.32 4.38 -4.14
N ILE A 501 18.44 5.38 -4.28
CA ILE A 501 16.99 5.17 -4.47
C ILE A 501 16.71 4.49 -5.81
N PHE A 502 17.42 4.89 -6.87
CA PHE A 502 17.32 4.27 -8.18
C PHE A 502 17.71 2.79 -8.14
N GLU A 503 18.82 2.46 -7.47
CA GLU A 503 19.26 1.07 -7.34
C GLU A 503 18.24 0.19 -6.61
N ASN A 504 17.51 0.75 -5.62
CA ASN A 504 16.41 0.03 -4.96
C ASN A 504 15.29 -0.30 -5.94
N MET A 505 14.85 0.70 -6.71
CA MET A 505 13.81 0.52 -7.72
C MET A 505 14.23 -0.50 -8.79
N ALA A 506 15.49 -0.43 -9.24
CA ALA A 506 16.03 -1.32 -10.28
C ALA A 506 16.23 -2.77 -9.81
N SER A 507 16.44 -2.98 -8.51
CA SER A 507 16.74 -4.32 -7.96
C SER A 507 15.49 -5.13 -7.60
N VAL A 508 14.37 -4.48 -7.27
CA VAL A 508 13.15 -5.17 -6.85
C VAL A 508 12.33 -5.62 -8.06
N THR A 509 12.23 -6.94 -8.25
CA THR A 509 11.50 -7.55 -9.36
C THR A 509 10.07 -7.95 -8.97
N GLY A 510 9.19 -8.13 -9.97
CA GLY A 510 7.79 -8.53 -9.78
C GLY A 510 6.84 -7.38 -9.42
N THR A 511 5.58 -7.70 -9.11
CA THR A 511 4.54 -6.73 -8.72
C THR A 511 4.34 -6.73 -7.20
N SER A 512 5.33 -6.24 -6.45
CA SER A 512 5.29 -6.17 -4.99
C SER A 512 4.97 -4.75 -4.51
N PRO A 513 4.33 -4.57 -3.33
CA PRO A 513 4.15 -3.25 -2.71
C PRO A 513 5.47 -2.51 -2.48
N LEU A 514 6.54 -3.25 -2.20
CA LEU A 514 7.90 -2.71 -2.07
C LEU A 514 8.38 -2.04 -3.36
N ARG A 515 8.13 -2.66 -4.52
CA ARG A 515 8.48 -2.06 -5.82
C ARG A 515 7.74 -0.76 -6.04
N GLN A 516 6.43 -0.73 -5.76
CA GLN A 516 5.62 0.48 -5.90
C GLN A 516 6.18 1.61 -5.03
N LEU A 517 6.49 1.32 -3.76
CA LEU A 517 7.08 2.30 -2.84
C LEU A 517 8.45 2.81 -3.35
N CYS A 518 9.31 1.94 -3.86
CA CYS A 518 10.60 2.35 -4.44
C CYS A 518 10.43 3.25 -5.68
N VAL A 519 9.44 2.98 -6.53
CA VAL A 519 9.10 3.85 -7.67
C VAL A 519 8.61 5.22 -7.18
N GLU A 520 7.72 5.24 -6.19
CA GLU A 520 7.21 6.48 -5.60
C GLU A 520 8.32 7.33 -4.98
N HIS A 521 9.23 6.70 -4.23
CA HIS A 521 10.41 7.36 -3.67
C HIS A 521 11.29 7.96 -4.77
N PHE A 522 11.58 7.20 -5.83
CA PHE A 522 12.42 7.69 -6.92
C PHE A 522 11.76 8.86 -7.67
N VAL A 523 10.47 8.75 -7.99
CA VAL A 523 9.72 9.83 -8.63
C VAL A 523 9.67 11.06 -7.71
N HIS A 524 9.48 10.89 -6.41
CA HIS A 524 9.57 12.01 -5.48
C HIS A 524 10.94 12.68 -5.55
N SER A 525 12.03 11.91 -5.49
CA SER A 525 13.38 12.46 -5.53
C SER A 525 13.71 13.21 -6.82
N MET A 526 13.25 12.71 -7.96
CA MET A 526 13.41 13.36 -9.27
C MET A 526 12.69 14.72 -9.33
N PHE A 527 11.57 14.87 -8.62
CA PHE A 527 10.78 16.10 -8.57
C PHE A 527 11.05 16.96 -7.33
N HIS A 528 11.91 16.52 -6.42
CA HIS A 528 12.38 17.34 -5.32
C HIS A 528 13.24 18.48 -5.86
N TYR A 529 12.96 19.72 -5.45
CA TYR A 529 13.51 20.94 -6.08
C TYR A 529 13.33 20.99 -7.61
N PHE A 530 12.20 20.49 -8.12
CA PHE A 530 11.88 20.54 -9.55
C PHE A 530 12.00 21.98 -10.09
N PRO A 531 12.63 22.20 -11.26
CA PRO A 531 13.12 21.20 -12.23
C PRO A 531 14.60 20.79 -12.09
N LEU A 532 15.32 21.22 -11.04
CA LEU A 532 16.78 21.06 -10.95
C LEU A 532 17.24 19.58 -10.96
N ASN A 533 16.58 18.72 -10.18
CA ASN A 533 16.96 17.30 -10.07
C ASN A 533 16.48 16.44 -11.25
N PHE A 534 15.59 16.97 -12.10
CA PHE A 534 14.91 16.20 -13.14
C PHE A 534 15.88 15.60 -14.15
N ALA A 535 16.86 16.38 -14.61
CA ALA A 535 17.85 15.93 -15.60
C ALA A 535 18.70 14.76 -15.07
N SER A 536 19.14 14.85 -13.82
CA SER A 536 19.91 13.78 -13.16
C SER A 536 19.06 12.51 -12.98
N GLY A 537 17.79 12.63 -12.58
CA GLY A 537 16.87 11.49 -12.52
C GLY A 537 16.58 10.88 -13.89
N LEU A 538 16.42 11.71 -14.93
CA LEU A 538 16.20 11.27 -16.31
C LEU A 538 17.39 10.44 -16.81
N ARG A 539 18.62 10.85 -16.49
CA ARG A 539 19.84 10.11 -16.84
C ARG A 539 19.87 8.72 -16.22
N LEU A 540 19.46 8.59 -14.94
CA LEU A 540 19.42 7.30 -14.24
C LEU A 540 18.36 6.35 -14.84
N ILE A 541 17.14 6.83 -15.10
CA ILE A 541 16.11 5.94 -15.67
C ILE A 541 16.43 5.51 -17.10
N LEU A 542 17.05 6.38 -17.90
CA LEU A 542 17.42 6.02 -19.26
C LEU A 542 18.59 5.02 -19.28
N SER A 543 19.55 5.12 -18.34
CA SER A 543 20.66 4.16 -18.25
C SER A 543 20.21 2.75 -17.84
N GLY A 544 19.14 2.63 -17.05
CA GLY A 544 18.55 1.33 -16.70
C GLY A 544 17.62 0.72 -17.77
N CYS A 545 17.36 1.41 -18.88
CA CYS A 545 16.53 0.87 -19.96
C CYS A 545 17.23 -0.28 -20.72
N ASP A 546 18.55 -0.22 -20.86
CA ASP A 546 19.33 -1.27 -21.55
C ASP A 546 19.27 -2.63 -20.84
N SER A 547 19.23 -2.61 -19.51
CA SER A 547 19.13 -3.81 -18.67
C SER A 547 17.68 -4.21 -18.36
N GLN A 548 16.69 -3.46 -18.84
CA GLN A 548 15.27 -3.63 -18.53
C GLN A 548 14.97 -3.66 -17.01
N SER A 549 15.83 -3.01 -16.21
CA SER A 549 15.64 -2.93 -14.75
C SER A 549 14.61 -1.86 -14.36
N VAL A 550 14.28 -0.95 -15.29
CA VAL A 550 13.38 0.17 -15.04
C VAL A 550 11.92 -0.23 -15.27
N PRO A 551 11.02 -0.03 -14.29
CA PRO A 551 9.59 -0.24 -14.46
C PRO A 551 9.01 0.68 -15.54
N VAL A 552 8.17 0.16 -16.43
CA VAL A 552 7.59 0.95 -17.54
C VAL A 552 6.67 2.06 -17.01
N GLU A 553 6.02 1.80 -15.88
CA GLU A 553 5.05 2.69 -15.24
C GLU A 553 5.68 4.03 -14.83
N ILE A 554 7.00 4.07 -14.59
CA ILE A 554 7.68 5.29 -14.17
C ILE A 554 7.53 6.42 -15.19
N PHE A 555 7.60 6.10 -16.48
CA PHE A 555 7.48 7.09 -17.53
C PHE A 555 6.07 7.67 -17.60
N SER A 556 5.05 6.86 -17.30
CA SER A 556 3.66 7.33 -17.20
C SER A 556 3.47 8.26 -15.99
N LEU A 557 4.09 7.94 -14.84
CA LEU A 557 4.05 8.81 -13.66
C LEU A 557 4.75 10.14 -13.90
N ILE A 558 5.91 10.11 -14.57
CA ILE A 558 6.64 11.32 -14.97
C ILE A 558 5.79 12.15 -15.94
N ALA A 559 5.22 11.52 -16.97
CA ALA A 559 4.37 12.19 -17.96
C ALA A 559 3.17 12.89 -17.30
N ASN A 560 2.49 12.22 -16.37
CA ASN A 560 1.39 12.80 -15.61
C ASN A 560 1.84 13.99 -14.76
N ARG A 561 2.98 13.91 -14.07
CA ARG A 561 3.49 15.01 -13.23
C ARG A 561 3.92 16.22 -14.03
N ILE A 562 4.48 16.03 -15.24
CA ILE A 562 4.82 17.15 -16.12
C ILE A 562 3.64 17.64 -16.96
N ASP A 563 2.47 16.99 -16.91
CA ASP A 563 1.29 17.31 -17.74
C ASP A 563 1.61 17.19 -19.24
N LEU A 564 2.27 16.08 -19.62
CA LEU A 564 2.84 15.85 -20.94
C LEU A 564 1.78 15.88 -22.05
N ASP A 565 0.68 15.15 -21.87
CA ASP A 565 -0.32 14.97 -22.94
C ASP A 565 -0.99 16.29 -23.32
N ARG A 566 -1.26 17.15 -22.33
CA ARG A 566 -1.83 18.47 -22.56
C ARG A 566 -0.99 19.32 -23.50
N LEU A 567 0.34 19.33 -23.35
CA LEU A 567 1.21 20.12 -24.23
C LEU A 567 1.33 19.50 -25.63
N LEU A 568 1.31 18.17 -25.74
CA LEU A 568 1.39 17.50 -27.04
C LEU A 568 0.12 17.67 -27.88
N GLU A 569 -1.04 17.87 -27.24
CA GLU A 569 -2.32 18.18 -27.90
C GLU A 569 -2.44 19.66 -28.31
N GLU A 570 -1.60 20.56 -27.79
CA GLU A 570 -1.65 21.99 -28.12
C GLU A 570 -1.10 22.26 -29.54
N GLU A 571 -1.98 22.74 -30.43
CA GLU A 571 -1.58 23.29 -31.72
C GLU A 571 -0.83 24.62 -31.56
N TRP A 572 0.10 24.92 -32.49
CA TRP A 572 0.79 26.20 -32.50
C TRP A 572 -0.20 27.34 -32.75
N ASN A 573 -0.39 28.22 -31.75
CA ASN A 573 -1.37 29.32 -31.81
C ASN A 573 -0.73 30.72 -31.89
N GLY A 574 0.59 30.81 -32.12
CA GLY A 574 1.32 32.08 -32.25
C GLY A 574 1.42 32.94 -30.97
N LYS A 575 0.84 32.51 -29.85
CA LYS A 575 0.97 33.18 -28.55
C LYS A 575 1.86 32.34 -27.63
N VAL A 576 2.94 32.92 -27.14
CA VAL A 576 3.86 32.26 -26.20
C VAL A 576 3.06 31.80 -24.98
N VAL A 577 2.98 30.49 -24.74
CA VAL A 577 2.31 29.88 -23.60
C VAL A 577 3.18 30.01 -22.35
N SER A 578 3.71 31.20 -22.03
CA SER A 578 4.81 31.34 -21.05
C SER A 578 4.44 30.85 -19.65
N ASN A 579 3.19 31.04 -19.22
CA ASN A 579 2.76 30.74 -17.85
C ASN A 579 2.45 29.26 -17.59
N LYS A 580 2.56 28.37 -18.60
CA LYS A 580 2.39 26.91 -18.42
C LYS A 580 3.68 26.11 -18.60
N LEU A 581 4.77 26.72 -19.06
CA LEU A 581 6.00 25.97 -19.38
C LEU A 581 6.77 25.65 -18.10
N LYS A 582 6.85 24.36 -17.76
CA LYS A 582 7.53 23.86 -16.56
C LYS A 582 9.07 23.87 -16.65
N PHE A 583 9.62 24.01 -17.86
CA PHE A 583 11.07 24.02 -18.11
C PHE A 583 11.47 25.24 -18.94
N THR A 584 12.70 25.73 -18.72
CA THR A 584 13.35 26.70 -19.60
C THR A 584 13.88 26.04 -20.87
N ALA A 585 14.26 26.85 -21.87
CA ALA A 585 14.91 26.34 -23.07
C ALA A 585 16.19 25.55 -22.75
N ASP A 586 17.04 26.06 -21.86
CA ASP A 586 18.31 25.42 -21.50
C ASP A 586 18.11 24.09 -20.77
N GLN A 587 17.13 24.02 -19.87
CA GLN A 587 16.77 22.77 -19.19
C GLN A 587 16.21 21.72 -20.15
N SER A 588 15.43 22.18 -21.15
CA SER A 588 14.88 21.30 -22.19
C SER A 588 15.99 20.76 -23.10
N LEU A 589 16.96 21.62 -23.46
CA LEU A 589 18.15 21.23 -24.23
C LEU A 589 18.99 20.19 -23.47
N GLU A 590 19.20 20.36 -22.16
CA GLU A 590 19.92 19.39 -21.34
C GLU A 590 19.20 18.04 -21.30
N CYS A 591 17.87 18.02 -21.16
CA CYS A 591 17.09 16.78 -21.20
C CYS A 591 17.19 16.08 -22.56
N LEU A 592 17.13 16.83 -23.66
CA LEU A 592 17.30 16.30 -25.02
C LEU A 592 18.71 15.72 -25.23
N ARG A 593 19.74 16.40 -24.72
CA ARG A 593 21.12 15.91 -24.76
C ARG A 593 21.24 14.57 -24.03
N ILE A 594 20.65 14.44 -22.85
CA ILE A 594 20.66 13.18 -22.09
C ILE A 594 19.95 12.05 -22.85
N ILE A 595 18.80 12.33 -23.48
CA ILE A 595 18.08 11.33 -24.29
C ILE A 595 18.93 10.92 -25.51
N SER A 596 19.47 11.89 -26.24
CA SER A 596 20.33 11.66 -27.42
C SER A 596 21.56 10.83 -27.08
N GLU A 597 22.28 11.20 -26.01
CA GLU A 597 23.48 10.49 -25.55
C GLU A 597 23.15 9.06 -25.14
N GLN A 598 22.09 8.85 -24.36
CA GLN A 598 21.73 7.49 -23.95
C GLN A 598 21.31 6.65 -25.15
N LEU A 599 20.42 7.14 -26.03
CA LEU A 599 20.01 6.39 -27.21
C LEU A 599 21.20 6.09 -28.14
N GLY A 600 22.15 7.02 -28.28
CA GLY A 600 23.39 6.83 -29.02
C GLY A 600 24.28 5.74 -28.42
N ASN A 601 24.46 5.76 -27.09
CA ASN A 601 25.22 4.73 -26.36
C ASN A 601 24.55 3.36 -26.47
N SER A 602 23.25 3.29 -26.21
CA SER A 602 22.44 2.08 -26.33
C SER A 602 22.46 1.55 -27.76
N ARG A 603 22.44 2.42 -28.76
CA ARG A 603 22.59 2.04 -30.17
C ARG A 603 23.95 1.46 -30.47
N HIS A 604 25.03 2.05 -29.95
CA HIS A 604 26.38 1.53 -30.14
C HIS A 604 26.54 0.13 -29.50
N VAL A 605 25.97 -0.08 -28.31
CA VAL A 605 26.06 -1.34 -27.57
C VAL A 605 25.13 -2.43 -28.12
N LEU A 606 23.88 -2.08 -28.43
CA LEU A 606 22.82 -3.04 -28.82
C LEU A 606 22.69 -3.20 -30.34
N SER A 607 23.21 -2.27 -31.15
CA SER A 607 23.12 -2.30 -32.62
C SER A 607 21.66 -2.48 -33.10
N THR A 608 21.37 -3.52 -33.87
CA THR A 608 20.02 -3.84 -34.38
C THR A 608 19.06 -4.37 -33.31
N ARG A 609 19.54 -4.72 -32.11
CA ARG A 609 18.69 -5.17 -30.99
C ARG A 609 18.04 -4.02 -30.20
N LEU A 610 18.40 -2.77 -30.47
CA LEU A 610 17.86 -1.60 -29.75
C LEU A 610 16.33 -1.64 -29.70
N TYR A 611 15.68 -1.87 -30.85
CA TYR A 611 14.22 -1.96 -30.95
C TYR A 611 13.62 -3.06 -30.07
N SER A 612 14.23 -4.25 -30.08
CA SER A 612 13.74 -5.35 -29.24
C SER A 612 13.85 -5.07 -27.75
N VAL A 613 14.98 -4.49 -27.30
CA VAL A 613 15.26 -4.23 -25.88
C VAL A 613 14.46 -3.04 -25.36
N TRP A 614 14.37 -1.97 -26.14
CA TRP A 614 13.73 -0.71 -25.76
C TRP A 614 12.25 -0.63 -26.14
N SER A 615 11.68 -1.67 -26.77
CA SER A 615 10.30 -1.68 -27.30
C SER A 615 9.26 -1.12 -26.32
N GLN A 616 9.33 -1.50 -25.04
CA GLN A 616 8.42 -1.08 -23.98
C GLN A 616 8.63 0.37 -23.48
N TYR A 617 9.76 1.01 -23.80
CA TYR A 617 10.10 2.36 -23.36
C TYR A 617 10.02 3.41 -24.48
N LEU A 618 10.26 2.99 -25.73
CA LEU A 618 10.43 3.91 -26.88
C LEU A 618 9.25 4.85 -27.08
N GLU A 619 8.02 4.40 -26.88
CA GLU A 619 6.85 5.29 -27.04
C GLU A 619 6.92 6.50 -26.11
N MET A 620 7.18 6.26 -24.82
CA MET A 620 7.21 7.32 -23.82
C MET A 620 8.48 8.16 -23.91
N VAL A 621 9.63 7.55 -24.20
CA VAL A 621 10.90 8.28 -24.41
C VAL A 621 10.78 9.23 -25.60
N CYS A 622 10.18 8.79 -26.71
CA CYS A 622 9.93 9.67 -27.86
C CYS A 622 8.89 10.75 -27.57
N LYS A 623 7.85 10.48 -26.77
CA LYS A 623 6.91 11.51 -26.31
C LYS A 623 7.60 12.57 -25.44
N LEU A 624 8.51 12.16 -24.54
CA LEU A 624 9.31 13.08 -23.74
C LEU A 624 10.26 13.92 -24.62
N ALA A 625 10.91 13.30 -25.60
CA ALA A 625 11.74 14.02 -26.56
C ALA A 625 10.93 15.05 -27.37
N ASP A 626 9.74 14.67 -27.87
CA ASP A 626 8.81 15.57 -28.56
C ASP A 626 8.41 16.75 -27.65
N TYR A 627 8.03 16.47 -26.41
CA TYR A 627 7.72 17.48 -25.40
C TYR A 627 8.86 18.50 -25.22
N PHE A 628 10.11 18.05 -25.01
CA PHE A 628 11.24 18.97 -24.83
C PHE A 628 11.59 19.75 -26.10
N LEU A 629 11.47 19.14 -27.28
CA LEU A 629 11.68 19.83 -28.55
C LEU A 629 10.64 20.94 -28.76
N ARG A 630 9.36 20.66 -28.49
CA ARG A 630 8.29 21.67 -28.57
C ARG A 630 8.55 22.82 -27.62
N LEU A 631 9.00 22.54 -26.40
CA LEU A 631 9.37 23.59 -25.43
C LEU A 631 10.49 24.49 -25.97
N VAL A 632 11.53 23.91 -26.59
CA VAL A 632 12.60 24.70 -27.22
C VAL A 632 12.02 25.62 -28.30
N VAL A 633 11.13 25.10 -29.17
CA VAL A 633 10.48 25.89 -30.22
C VAL A 633 9.57 26.98 -29.63
N PHE A 634 8.77 26.68 -28.62
CA PHE A 634 7.91 27.67 -27.95
C PHE A 634 8.71 28.83 -27.33
N HIS A 635 9.89 28.54 -26.78
CA HIS A 635 10.76 29.57 -26.20
C HIS A 635 11.49 30.40 -27.26
N LYS A 636 12.02 29.75 -28.30
CA LYS A 636 12.92 30.37 -29.29
C LYS A 636 12.20 31.02 -30.47
N PHE A 637 11.13 30.42 -30.97
CA PHE A 637 10.53 30.84 -32.25
C PHE A 637 9.87 32.21 -32.16
N ARG A 638 10.14 33.04 -33.17
CA ARG A 638 9.58 34.38 -33.33
C ARG A 638 9.18 34.58 -34.79
N ALA A 639 7.89 34.87 -35.01
CA ALA A 639 7.33 35.01 -36.36
C ALA A 639 7.79 36.31 -37.06
N GLU A 640 8.27 37.29 -36.30
CA GLU A 640 8.69 38.62 -36.78
C GLU A 640 10.13 38.64 -37.31
N LEU A 641 10.85 37.51 -37.26
CA LEU A 641 12.22 37.40 -37.72
C LEU A 641 12.33 37.48 -39.25
N THR A 642 13.53 37.83 -39.74
CA THR A 642 13.83 37.78 -41.17
C THR A 642 13.86 36.33 -41.68
N THR A 643 13.64 36.12 -42.97
CA THR A 643 13.69 34.79 -43.60
C THR A 643 14.96 34.02 -43.24
N VAL A 644 16.12 34.68 -43.33
CA VAL A 644 17.44 34.07 -43.01
C VAL A 644 17.53 33.64 -41.54
N ALA A 645 16.95 34.41 -40.63
CA ALA A 645 16.94 34.07 -39.21
C ALA A 645 16.00 32.90 -38.91
N ILE A 646 14.83 32.84 -39.57
CA ILE A 646 13.89 31.71 -39.46
C ILE A 646 14.50 30.43 -40.05
N GLU A 647 15.19 30.51 -41.20
CA GLU A 647 15.91 29.39 -41.79
C GLU A 647 17.00 28.86 -40.86
N LYS A 648 17.79 29.76 -40.25
CA LYS A 648 18.80 29.38 -39.28
C LYS A 648 18.19 28.69 -38.06
N GLU A 649 17.11 29.24 -37.50
CA GLU A 649 16.44 28.62 -36.35
C GLU A 649 15.85 27.27 -36.70
N LEU A 650 15.21 27.15 -37.88
CA LEU A 650 14.69 25.88 -38.39
C LEU A 650 15.81 24.84 -38.49
N ARG A 651 16.97 25.23 -39.04
CA ARG A 651 18.14 24.37 -39.17
C ARG A 651 18.66 23.91 -37.80
N ASP A 652 18.77 24.81 -36.84
CA ASP A 652 19.21 24.49 -35.47
C ASP A 652 18.24 23.51 -34.79
N VAL A 653 16.93 23.72 -34.92
CA VAL A 653 15.89 22.82 -34.40
C VAL A 653 15.91 21.47 -35.12
N PHE A 654 16.09 21.46 -36.45
CA PHE A 654 16.18 20.23 -37.24
C PHE A 654 17.39 19.39 -36.82
N TYR A 655 18.57 19.98 -36.63
CA TYR A 655 19.74 19.24 -36.16
C TYR A 655 19.59 18.73 -34.73
N LEU A 656 18.91 19.47 -33.87
CA LEU A 656 18.56 19.02 -32.51
C LEU A 656 17.57 17.84 -32.54
N LEU A 657 16.58 17.87 -33.43
CA LEU A 657 15.68 16.74 -33.65
C LEU A 657 16.46 15.52 -34.17
N VAL A 658 17.30 15.71 -35.18
CA VAL A 658 18.10 14.64 -35.76
C VAL A 658 19.04 14.03 -34.73
N SER A 659 19.67 14.81 -33.84
CA SER A 659 20.57 14.25 -32.83
C SER A 659 19.88 13.25 -31.90
N VAL A 660 18.59 13.44 -31.63
CA VAL A 660 17.81 12.54 -30.76
C VAL A 660 17.25 11.34 -31.53
N TRP A 661 16.80 11.53 -32.77
CA TRP A 661 16.18 10.46 -33.57
C TRP A 661 17.18 9.63 -34.39
N ALA A 662 18.37 10.15 -34.69
CA ALA A 662 19.39 9.46 -35.47
C ALA A 662 19.69 8.03 -34.99
N PRO A 663 19.85 7.75 -33.68
CA PRO A 663 20.08 6.39 -33.19
C PRO A 663 18.96 5.39 -33.56
N LEU A 664 17.75 5.88 -33.81
CA LEU A 664 16.57 5.10 -34.16
C LEU A 664 16.34 4.97 -35.66
N LEU A 665 16.80 5.96 -36.45
CA LEU A 665 16.50 6.10 -37.88
C LEU A 665 17.69 5.74 -38.79
N GLU A 666 18.92 5.97 -38.33
CA GLU A 666 20.12 5.78 -39.15
C GLU A 666 20.60 4.32 -39.20
N PRO A 667 21.15 3.88 -40.34
CA PRO A 667 21.83 2.58 -40.46
C PRO A 667 22.96 2.41 -39.43
N VAL A 668 23.21 1.18 -38.98
CA VAL A 668 24.37 0.88 -38.12
C VAL A 668 25.59 0.60 -38.99
N ASN A 669 26.66 1.40 -38.84
CA ASN A 669 27.88 1.29 -39.63
C ASN A 669 27.60 1.28 -41.17
N SER A 670 28.55 0.80 -41.99
CA SER A 670 28.40 0.66 -43.43
C SER A 670 27.49 -0.54 -43.81
N GLY A 671 26.20 -0.44 -43.48
CA GLY A 671 25.14 -1.14 -44.20
C GLY A 671 24.21 -2.08 -43.41
N LEU A 672 24.13 -1.98 -42.08
CA LEU A 672 23.06 -2.66 -41.34
C LEU A 672 21.81 -1.79 -41.25
N PRO A 673 20.61 -2.38 -41.40
CA PRO A 673 19.35 -1.66 -41.34
C PRO A 673 19.12 -1.01 -39.97
N PRO A 674 18.40 0.13 -39.89
CA PRO A 674 18.11 0.75 -38.61
C PRO A 674 17.32 -0.14 -37.64
N TRP A 675 16.45 -1.01 -38.17
CA TRP A 675 15.64 -1.98 -37.44
C TRP A 675 15.46 -3.29 -38.24
N ASN A 676 15.07 -4.37 -37.55
CA ASN A 676 14.79 -5.66 -38.18
C ASN A 676 13.37 -5.68 -38.78
N ALA A 677 13.11 -6.60 -39.72
CA ALA A 677 11.79 -6.75 -40.32
C ALA A 677 10.68 -7.09 -39.31
N THR A 678 11.00 -7.74 -38.19
CA THR A 678 10.06 -8.03 -37.09
C THR A 678 9.59 -6.78 -36.36
N ASP A 679 10.43 -5.73 -36.34
CA ASP A 679 10.19 -4.51 -35.58
C ASP A 679 9.52 -3.43 -36.44
N ASN A 680 9.08 -3.77 -37.66
CA ASN A 680 8.66 -2.82 -38.68
C ASN A 680 7.45 -1.97 -38.25
N GLN A 681 6.52 -2.55 -37.49
CA GLN A 681 5.37 -1.80 -36.96
C GLN A 681 5.79 -0.77 -35.92
N LEU A 682 6.70 -1.14 -35.01
CA LEU A 682 7.23 -0.23 -34.00
C LEU A 682 8.00 0.90 -34.68
N ALA A 683 8.87 0.58 -35.64
CA ALA A 683 9.57 1.58 -36.45
C ALA A 683 8.61 2.50 -37.21
N ALA A 684 7.55 1.96 -37.82
CA ALA A 684 6.55 2.78 -38.49
C ALA A 684 5.90 3.80 -37.54
N ASN A 685 5.61 3.42 -36.28
CA ASN A 685 5.07 4.33 -35.28
C ASN A 685 6.08 5.42 -34.88
N LEU A 686 7.37 5.09 -34.77
CA LEU A 686 8.41 6.06 -34.42
C LEU A 686 8.69 7.05 -35.55
N VAL A 687 8.74 6.56 -36.80
CA VAL A 687 8.85 7.42 -37.99
C VAL A 687 7.61 8.32 -38.11
N ASP A 688 6.42 7.83 -37.73
CA ASP A 688 5.21 8.64 -37.69
C ASP A 688 5.35 9.84 -36.74
N LYS A 689 5.88 9.61 -35.53
CA LYS A 689 6.13 10.67 -34.54
C LYS A 689 7.17 11.68 -35.04
N PHE A 690 8.24 11.20 -35.67
CA PHE A 690 9.25 12.05 -36.30
C PHE A 690 8.63 12.97 -37.37
N VAL A 691 7.83 12.40 -38.27
CA VAL A 691 7.12 13.15 -39.32
C VAL A 691 6.07 14.10 -38.73
N ALA A 692 5.37 13.69 -37.68
CA ALA A 692 4.38 14.52 -36.99
C ALA A 692 5.02 15.78 -36.38
N PHE A 693 6.19 15.64 -35.74
CA PHE A 693 6.92 16.79 -35.22
C PHE A 693 7.36 17.73 -36.35
N LEU A 694 7.95 17.19 -37.42
CA LEU A 694 8.34 17.96 -38.61
C LEU A 694 7.17 18.74 -39.21
N THR A 695 5.98 18.13 -39.25
CA THR A 695 4.74 18.75 -39.76
C THR A 695 4.22 19.84 -38.82
N TRP A 696 4.43 19.69 -37.51
CA TRP A 696 3.99 20.65 -36.49
C TRP A 696 4.84 21.94 -36.47
N LEU A 697 6.08 21.91 -36.95
CA LEU A 697 7.00 23.05 -36.88
C LEU A 697 6.39 24.34 -37.50
N PRO A 698 6.34 25.46 -36.76
CA PRO A 698 5.69 26.68 -37.24
C PRO A 698 6.48 27.38 -38.35
N HIS A 699 7.79 27.13 -38.45
CA HIS A 699 8.71 27.77 -39.40
C HIS A 699 8.21 27.75 -40.85
N CYS A 700 7.73 26.60 -41.31
CA CYS A 700 7.30 26.43 -42.69
C CYS A 700 6.11 27.33 -43.07
N THR A 701 5.29 27.76 -42.12
CA THR A 701 4.18 28.69 -42.37
C THR A 701 4.65 30.10 -42.75
N TYR A 702 5.86 30.49 -42.33
CA TYR A 702 6.39 31.85 -42.49
C TYR A 702 7.51 31.95 -43.52
N LEU A 703 8.01 30.82 -44.04
CA LEU A 703 9.05 30.79 -45.06
C LEU A 703 8.48 30.95 -46.48
N PRO A 704 9.05 31.82 -47.33
CA PRO A 704 8.63 31.99 -48.71
C PRO A 704 9.10 30.82 -49.60
N PRO A 705 8.53 30.67 -50.82
CA PRO A 705 9.04 29.71 -51.80
C PRO A 705 10.52 29.95 -52.12
N GLY A 706 11.30 28.87 -52.20
CA GLY A 706 12.75 28.91 -52.44
C GLY A 706 13.62 29.08 -51.19
N ALA A 707 13.03 29.31 -50.02
CA ALA A 707 13.73 29.23 -48.74
C ALA A 707 14.08 27.78 -48.36
N GLU A 708 15.04 27.60 -47.46
CA GLU A 708 15.36 26.28 -46.90
C GLU A 708 14.21 25.78 -46.01
N THR A 709 13.53 24.73 -46.47
CA THR A 709 12.37 24.12 -45.77
C THR A 709 12.74 22.85 -45.02
N VAL A 710 11.81 22.37 -44.18
CA VAL A 710 11.92 21.06 -43.52
C VAL A 710 12.14 19.95 -44.53
N GLU A 711 11.43 19.98 -45.67
CA GLU A 711 11.58 19.00 -46.74
C GLU A 711 12.98 19.04 -47.37
N ALA A 712 13.57 20.23 -47.53
CA ALA A 712 14.93 20.37 -48.03
C ALA A 712 15.97 19.79 -47.07
N LEU A 713 15.89 20.15 -45.78
CA LEU A 713 16.77 19.62 -44.74
C LEU A 713 16.64 18.10 -44.60
N LEU A 714 15.40 17.60 -44.64
CA LEU A 714 15.13 16.16 -44.58
C LEU A 714 15.68 15.43 -45.80
N TRP A 715 15.53 16.00 -47.00
CA TRP A 715 16.09 15.41 -48.23
C TRP A 715 17.61 15.28 -48.14
N GLN A 716 18.29 16.35 -47.73
CA GLN A 716 19.74 16.35 -47.55
C GLN A 716 20.19 15.34 -46.49
N TYR A 717 19.50 15.30 -45.35
CA TYR A 717 19.77 14.33 -44.29
C TYR A 717 19.55 12.89 -44.74
N PHE A 718 18.39 12.61 -45.34
CA PHE A 718 18.00 11.29 -45.78
C PHE A 718 18.97 10.76 -46.84
N THR A 719 19.28 11.57 -47.85
CA THR A 719 20.24 11.18 -48.87
C THR A 719 21.64 10.97 -48.27
N ALA A 720 22.14 11.85 -47.41
CA ALA A 720 23.46 11.68 -46.79
C ALA A 720 23.59 10.41 -45.94
N LYS A 721 22.55 10.06 -45.16
CA LYS A 721 22.60 8.96 -44.19
C LYS A 721 22.19 7.60 -44.77
N MET A 722 21.28 7.58 -45.73
CA MET A 722 20.77 6.34 -46.31
C MET A 722 21.66 5.79 -47.44
N ILE A 723 22.69 6.53 -47.88
CA ILE A 723 23.70 6.08 -48.86
C ILE A 723 24.39 4.77 -48.43
N GLY A 724 24.49 4.49 -47.12
CA GLY A 724 25.14 3.29 -46.59
C GLY A 724 24.34 1.98 -46.72
N LEU A 725 23.03 2.03 -46.99
CA LEU A 725 22.18 0.84 -47.13
C LEU A 725 22.26 0.27 -48.55
N GLN A 726 23.35 -0.41 -48.86
CA GLN A 726 23.61 -1.00 -50.19
C GLN A 726 23.27 -2.49 -50.28
N ARG A 727 22.82 -3.12 -49.18
CA ARG A 727 22.58 -4.58 -49.10
C ARG A 727 21.14 -4.92 -49.50
N ALA A 728 20.95 -6.04 -50.21
CA ALA A 728 19.64 -6.58 -50.52
C ALA A 728 18.83 -6.89 -49.25
N GLY A 729 17.50 -6.73 -49.28
CA GLY A 729 16.63 -7.03 -48.14
C GLY A 729 16.34 -5.84 -47.23
N THR A 730 16.41 -4.61 -47.76
CA THR A 730 16.09 -3.35 -47.07
C THR A 730 14.71 -2.81 -47.42
N ALA A 731 13.94 -3.52 -48.25
CA ALA A 731 12.61 -3.13 -48.71
C ALA A 731 11.64 -2.81 -47.56
N HIS A 732 11.71 -3.53 -46.43
CA HIS A 732 10.86 -3.25 -45.27
C HIS A 732 11.10 -1.85 -44.69
N ILE A 733 12.34 -1.34 -44.73
CA ILE A 733 12.72 -0.01 -44.26
C ILE A 733 12.17 1.07 -45.19
N PHE A 734 12.45 0.93 -46.50
CA PHE A 734 12.01 1.91 -47.49
C PHE A 734 10.50 1.96 -47.59
N SER A 735 9.80 0.84 -47.38
CA SER A 735 8.33 0.82 -47.32
C SER A 735 7.75 1.66 -46.18
N VAL A 736 8.43 1.71 -45.02
CA VAL A 736 8.03 2.58 -43.90
C VAL A 736 8.26 4.03 -44.25
N TYR A 737 9.45 4.39 -44.74
CA TYR A 737 9.74 5.75 -45.14
C TYR A 737 8.83 6.23 -46.27
N GLU A 738 8.53 5.39 -47.26
CA GLU A 738 7.61 5.67 -48.36
C GLU A 738 6.22 6.07 -47.85
N VAL A 739 5.64 5.30 -46.92
CA VAL A 739 4.32 5.61 -46.37
C VAL A 739 4.34 6.88 -45.51
N LYS A 740 5.42 7.09 -44.75
CA LYS A 740 5.47 8.17 -43.74
C LYS A 740 5.96 9.50 -44.30
N LEU A 741 7.05 9.51 -45.06
CA LEU A 741 7.66 10.73 -45.59
C LEU A 741 6.79 11.42 -46.64
N VAL A 742 5.99 10.66 -47.40
CA VAL A 742 5.05 11.19 -48.40
C VAL A 742 3.99 12.13 -47.79
N ARG A 743 3.75 12.06 -46.47
CA ARG A 743 2.82 12.94 -45.75
C ARG A 743 3.31 14.39 -45.61
N LEU A 744 4.61 14.63 -45.78
CA LEU A 744 5.18 15.98 -45.76
C LEU A 744 4.78 16.77 -47.02
N ASN A 745 4.88 18.09 -46.96
CA ASN A 745 4.44 18.95 -48.05
C ASN A 745 5.55 19.15 -49.08
N TRP A 746 5.83 18.10 -49.85
CA TRP A 746 6.88 18.10 -50.89
C TRP A 746 6.68 19.15 -52.01
N ALA A 747 5.50 19.75 -52.13
CA ALA A 747 5.28 20.90 -53.01
C ALA A 747 6.04 22.16 -52.54
N ARG A 748 6.53 22.18 -51.30
CA ARG A 748 7.39 23.23 -50.74
C ARG A 748 8.87 22.98 -50.95
N PHE A 749 9.27 21.79 -51.39
CA PHE A 749 10.66 21.50 -51.68
C PHE A 749 11.05 22.06 -53.05
N TRP A 750 11.97 23.01 -53.07
CA TRP A 750 12.48 23.63 -54.29
C TRP A 750 13.93 23.16 -54.53
N PRO A 751 14.13 21.96 -55.13
CA PRO A 751 15.46 21.37 -55.29
C PRO A 751 16.36 22.24 -56.16
N ASN A 752 17.60 22.45 -55.72
CA ASN A 752 18.65 23.03 -56.55
C ASN A 752 19.33 21.95 -57.42
N LEU A 753 20.31 22.34 -58.24
CA LEU A 753 21.02 21.39 -59.12
C LEU A 753 21.74 20.27 -58.35
N LEU A 754 22.25 20.55 -57.15
CA LEU A 754 22.88 19.53 -56.29
C LEU A 754 21.83 18.54 -55.79
N ASP A 755 20.68 19.04 -55.32
CA ASP A 755 19.56 18.19 -54.88
C ASP A 755 19.09 17.28 -56.02
N LEU A 756 18.91 17.82 -57.24
CA LEU A 756 18.53 17.03 -58.42
C LEU A 756 19.59 15.98 -58.78
N SER A 757 20.88 16.30 -58.67
CA SER A 757 21.94 15.31 -58.85
C SER A 757 21.85 14.19 -57.80
N THR A 758 21.52 14.52 -56.55
CA THR A 758 21.29 13.49 -55.53
C THR A 758 20.05 12.63 -55.81
N VAL A 759 18.99 13.17 -56.44
CA VAL A 759 17.84 12.40 -56.91
C VAL A 759 18.28 11.41 -57.98
N GLU A 760 19.02 11.88 -59.00
CA GLU A 760 19.55 11.03 -60.06
C GLU A 760 20.43 9.90 -59.50
N ASN A 761 21.42 10.24 -58.66
CA ASN A 761 22.31 9.26 -58.04
C ASN A 761 21.53 8.24 -57.20
N SER A 762 20.42 8.66 -56.57
CA SER A 762 19.54 7.77 -55.80
C SER A 762 18.78 6.76 -56.66
N LEU A 763 18.53 7.07 -57.94
CA LEU A 763 17.84 6.19 -58.88
C LEU A 763 18.81 5.32 -59.68
N VAL A 764 20.03 5.81 -59.92
CA VAL A 764 21.04 5.14 -60.76
C VAL A 764 21.94 4.19 -59.96
N GLU A 765 22.50 4.66 -58.84
CA GLU A 765 23.60 3.96 -58.15
C GLU A 765 23.16 3.14 -56.92
N ARG A 766 21.88 3.23 -56.52
CA ARG A 766 21.37 2.65 -55.27
C ARG A 766 20.51 1.40 -55.48
N PRO A 767 20.22 0.61 -54.42
CA PRO A 767 19.37 -0.57 -54.53
C PRO A 767 18.00 -0.21 -55.09
N ALA A 768 17.47 -1.01 -56.01
CA ALA A 768 16.18 -0.77 -56.65
C ALA A 768 14.99 -0.66 -55.67
N GLU A 769 15.17 -1.12 -54.43
CA GLU A 769 14.18 -1.03 -53.35
C GLU A 769 13.90 0.42 -52.89
N ILE A 770 14.83 1.37 -53.10
CA ILE A 770 14.63 2.78 -52.73
C ILE A 770 13.84 3.55 -53.81
N SER A 771 13.89 3.09 -55.06
CA SER A 771 13.33 3.81 -56.21
C SER A 771 11.84 4.15 -56.05
N PRO A 772 10.96 3.26 -55.54
CA PRO A 772 9.55 3.60 -55.30
C PRO A 772 9.36 4.80 -54.38
N LEU A 773 10.11 4.87 -53.27
CA LEU A 773 10.09 6.02 -52.37
C LEU A 773 10.52 7.30 -53.10
N ILE A 774 11.65 7.28 -53.82
CA ILE A 774 12.15 8.47 -54.53
C ILE A 774 11.13 8.96 -55.57
N VAL A 775 10.51 8.05 -56.33
CA VAL A 775 9.49 8.41 -57.32
C VAL A 775 8.26 9.02 -56.66
N GLU A 776 7.78 8.46 -55.54
CA GLU A 776 6.69 9.07 -54.77
C GLU A 776 7.03 10.51 -54.34
N LEU A 777 8.26 10.80 -53.95
CA LEU A 777 8.65 12.17 -53.60
C LEU A 777 8.72 13.07 -54.84
N VAL A 778 9.40 12.61 -55.89
CA VAL A 778 9.60 13.32 -57.17
C VAL A 778 8.29 13.78 -57.77
N VAL A 779 7.24 12.95 -57.79
CA VAL A 779 5.95 13.34 -58.40
C VAL A 779 5.22 14.45 -57.65
N ARG A 780 5.66 14.79 -56.43
CA ARG A 780 5.04 15.83 -55.58
C ARG A 780 5.81 17.15 -55.57
N PHE A 781 6.96 17.23 -56.25
CA PHE A 781 7.71 18.47 -56.36
C PHE A 781 6.94 19.50 -57.20
N PRO A 782 7.14 20.81 -56.95
CA PRO A 782 6.44 21.89 -57.66
C PRO A 782 7.03 22.14 -59.05
N TRP A 783 7.06 21.12 -59.90
CA TRP A 783 7.77 21.12 -61.18
C TRP A 783 7.44 22.28 -62.11
N LEU A 784 6.16 22.66 -62.24
CA LEU A 784 5.77 23.78 -63.09
C LEU A 784 6.43 25.09 -62.63
N GLN A 785 6.47 25.33 -61.32
CA GLN A 785 7.08 26.52 -60.73
C GLN A 785 8.61 26.47 -60.87
N LEU A 786 9.22 25.29 -60.74
CA LEU A 786 10.66 25.10 -60.95
C LEU A 786 11.08 25.39 -62.39
N ILE A 787 10.32 24.91 -63.38
CA ILE A 787 10.59 25.16 -64.81
C ILE A 787 10.47 26.66 -65.11
N GLN A 788 9.43 27.32 -64.59
CA GLN A 788 9.24 28.75 -64.75
C GLN A 788 10.36 29.56 -64.09
N HIS A 789 10.79 29.16 -62.89
CA HIS A 789 11.90 29.80 -62.20
C HIS A 789 13.22 29.60 -62.94
N GLN A 790 13.42 28.43 -63.55
CA GLN A 790 14.63 28.11 -64.28
C GLN A 790 14.87 29.11 -65.41
N ALA A 791 13.83 29.63 -66.08
CA ALA A 791 13.97 30.61 -67.17
C ALA A 791 14.76 31.88 -66.80
N ASN A 792 14.91 32.18 -65.51
CA ASN A 792 15.65 33.33 -64.99
C ASN A 792 17.13 33.02 -64.65
N GLN A 793 17.60 31.79 -64.89
CA GLN A 793 18.94 31.33 -64.53
C GLN A 793 19.93 31.42 -65.72
N PRO A 794 21.25 31.30 -65.49
CA PRO A 794 22.24 31.26 -66.58
C PRO A 794 22.05 30.06 -67.51
N GLU A 795 22.45 30.20 -68.78
CA GLU A 795 22.27 29.15 -69.81
C GLU A 795 22.92 27.80 -69.43
N ASP A 796 24.09 27.82 -68.79
CA ASP A 796 24.75 26.61 -68.32
C ASP A 796 23.94 25.88 -67.24
N ALA A 797 23.26 26.63 -66.37
CA ALA A 797 22.36 26.08 -65.37
C ALA A 797 21.10 25.49 -66.04
N HIS A 798 20.56 26.13 -67.09
CA HIS A 798 19.48 25.54 -67.90
C HIS A 798 19.90 24.18 -68.46
N LYS A 799 21.07 24.12 -69.09
CA LYS A 799 21.56 22.88 -69.70
C LYS A 799 21.75 21.77 -68.67
N ALA A 800 22.30 22.09 -67.51
CA ALA A 800 22.44 21.14 -66.40
C ALA A 800 21.08 20.66 -65.88
N PHE A 801 20.14 21.58 -65.63
CA PHE A 801 18.80 21.27 -65.14
C PHE A 801 18.04 20.32 -66.06
N TYR A 802 17.91 20.66 -67.35
CA TYR A 802 17.18 19.82 -68.31
C TYR A 802 17.85 18.45 -68.54
N SER A 803 19.18 18.39 -68.46
CA SER A 803 19.92 17.13 -68.57
C SER A 803 19.66 16.20 -67.38
N LEU A 804 19.69 16.73 -66.15
CA LEU A 804 19.33 15.96 -64.94
C LEU A 804 17.86 15.53 -64.99
N LEU A 805 16.97 16.42 -65.43
CA LEU A 805 15.55 16.17 -65.53
C LEU A 805 15.24 14.98 -66.45
N LEU A 806 15.86 14.95 -67.64
CA LEU A 806 15.72 13.85 -68.60
C LEU A 806 16.17 12.51 -67.98
N SER A 807 17.34 12.52 -67.32
CA SER A 807 17.89 11.32 -66.69
C SER A 807 17.00 10.83 -65.54
N ILE A 808 16.59 11.70 -64.62
CA ILE A 808 15.72 11.35 -63.48
C ILE A 808 14.44 10.68 -63.98
N PHE A 809 13.74 11.27 -64.95
CA PHE A 809 12.48 10.70 -65.43
C PHE A 809 12.64 9.38 -66.17
N ALA A 810 13.72 9.21 -66.94
CA ALA A 810 14.04 7.94 -67.56
C ALA A 810 14.13 6.81 -66.53
N HIS A 811 14.81 7.07 -65.41
CA HIS A 811 15.00 6.10 -64.33
C HIS A 811 13.74 5.92 -63.46
N CYS A 812 12.91 6.96 -63.31
CA CYS A 812 11.62 6.84 -62.63
C CYS A 812 10.70 5.83 -63.34
N VAL A 813 10.64 5.84 -64.67
CA VAL A 813 9.66 5.06 -65.46
C VAL A 813 10.19 3.73 -66.01
N TYR A 814 11.48 3.45 -65.83
CA TYR A 814 12.11 2.21 -66.28
C TYR A 814 11.45 0.95 -65.70
N ARG A 815 11.11 0.94 -64.41
CA ARG A 815 10.48 -0.21 -63.74
C ARG A 815 9.09 0.14 -63.27
N ASN A 816 8.10 -0.68 -63.61
CA ASN A 816 6.71 -0.51 -63.15
C ASN A 816 6.62 -0.40 -61.62
N ALA A 817 7.41 -1.21 -60.89
CA ALA A 817 7.47 -1.16 -59.43
C ALA A 817 7.84 0.23 -58.87
N ASN A 818 8.57 1.07 -59.61
CA ASN A 818 8.99 2.40 -59.15
C ASN A 818 7.82 3.37 -59.08
N TYR A 819 6.87 3.32 -60.01
CA TYR A 819 5.75 4.28 -60.09
C TYR A 819 4.38 3.62 -59.91
N ALA A 820 4.33 2.33 -59.54
CA ALA A 820 3.08 1.58 -59.43
C ALA A 820 2.06 2.26 -58.50
N LYS A 821 2.51 2.86 -57.39
CA LYS A 821 1.65 3.53 -56.39
C LYS A 821 1.27 4.97 -56.78
N SER A 822 2.11 5.65 -57.55
CA SER A 822 1.91 7.04 -58.03
C SER A 822 1.62 7.12 -59.52
N ARG A 823 1.12 6.03 -60.11
CA ARG A 823 0.98 5.90 -61.57
C ARG A 823 0.24 7.06 -62.23
N ALA A 824 -0.89 7.48 -61.67
CA ALA A 824 -1.65 8.61 -62.19
C ALA A 824 -0.90 9.95 -62.07
N SER A 825 -0.22 10.17 -60.94
CA SER A 825 0.59 11.38 -60.71
C SER A 825 1.80 11.43 -61.65
N MET A 826 2.45 10.29 -61.87
CA MET A 826 3.57 10.17 -62.81
C MET A 826 3.12 10.40 -64.26
N GLU A 827 1.97 9.87 -64.67
CA GLU A 827 1.40 10.11 -66.00
C GLU A 827 1.09 11.60 -66.21
N ASN A 828 0.47 12.24 -65.23
CA ASN A 828 0.19 13.68 -65.28
C ASN A 828 1.46 14.51 -65.34
N LEU A 829 2.49 14.11 -64.57
CA LEU A 829 3.78 14.75 -64.58
C LEU A 829 4.45 14.67 -65.96
N LEU A 830 4.48 13.49 -66.59
CA LEU A 830 5.05 13.32 -67.92
C LEU A 830 4.34 14.16 -68.98
N LYS A 831 3.00 14.23 -68.94
CA LYS A 831 2.22 15.10 -69.84
C LYS A 831 2.58 16.57 -69.64
N MET A 832 2.58 17.03 -68.39
CA MET A 832 2.97 18.40 -68.06
C MET A 832 4.39 18.72 -68.53
N MET A 833 5.32 17.78 -68.43
CA MET A 833 6.70 17.96 -68.89
C MET A 833 6.81 18.04 -70.42
N LEU A 834 6.06 17.22 -71.16
CA LEU A 834 6.03 17.28 -72.63
C LEU A 834 5.55 18.64 -73.13
N ASP A 835 4.55 19.22 -72.45
CA ASP A 835 3.94 20.48 -72.86
C ASP A 835 4.74 21.73 -72.45
N ASN A 836 5.53 21.66 -71.38
CA ASN A 836 6.16 22.84 -70.76
C ASN A 836 7.69 22.85 -70.77
N CYS A 837 8.37 21.73 -71.04
CA CYS A 837 9.84 21.67 -71.04
C CYS A 837 10.45 21.96 -72.41
N ASN A 838 11.53 22.73 -72.41
CA ASN A 838 12.29 23.02 -73.62
C ASN A 838 13.50 22.08 -73.76
N TRP A 839 13.25 20.89 -74.32
CA TRP A 839 14.22 19.81 -74.45
C TRP A 839 15.46 20.14 -75.31
N GLN A 840 15.45 21.24 -76.07
CA GLN A 840 16.60 21.69 -76.85
C GLN A 840 17.83 22.07 -76.00
N TYR A 841 17.62 22.33 -74.71
CA TYR A 841 18.69 22.68 -73.77
C TYR A 841 19.39 21.46 -73.15
N VAL A 842 18.98 20.22 -73.46
CA VAL A 842 19.68 19.04 -72.95
C VAL A 842 21.06 18.92 -73.62
N LYS A 843 22.10 18.63 -72.84
CA LYS A 843 23.46 18.41 -73.38
C LYS A 843 23.48 17.12 -74.23
N VAL A 844 24.09 17.18 -75.41
CA VAL A 844 24.17 16.03 -76.34
C VAL A 844 24.76 14.78 -75.66
N GLU A 845 25.82 14.95 -74.88
CA GLU A 845 26.45 13.85 -74.10
C GLU A 845 25.44 13.14 -73.17
N MET A 846 24.52 13.90 -72.56
CA MET A 846 23.51 13.36 -71.65
C MET A 846 22.34 12.73 -72.40
N VAL A 847 22.01 13.20 -73.61
CA VAL A 847 21.06 12.54 -74.51
C VAL A 847 21.60 11.17 -74.92
N GLU A 848 22.88 11.08 -75.30
CA GLU A 848 23.51 9.81 -75.67
C GLU A 848 23.55 8.83 -74.48
N LYS A 849 23.98 9.29 -73.29
CA LYS A 849 24.03 8.46 -72.08
C LYS A 849 22.64 7.96 -71.66
N THR A 850 21.66 8.85 -71.57
CA THR A 850 20.30 8.50 -71.14
C THR A 850 19.57 7.69 -72.21
N GLY A 851 19.79 8.00 -73.49
CA GLY A 851 19.26 7.25 -74.62
C GLY A 851 19.79 5.82 -74.68
N ALA A 852 21.10 5.62 -74.48
CA ALA A 852 21.68 4.28 -74.37
C ALA A 852 21.08 3.48 -73.21
N PHE A 853 20.87 4.12 -72.05
CA PHE A 853 20.16 3.51 -70.93
C PHE A 853 18.73 3.11 -71.34
N MET A 854 17.95 4.02 -71.96
CA MET A 854 16.59 3.73 -72.39
C MET A 854 16.53 2.55 -73.39
N VAL A 855 17.44 2.50 -74.36
CA VAL A 855 17.51 1.38 -75.32
C VAL A 855 17.80 0.05 -74.64
N ALA A 856 18.68 0.05 -73.63
CA ALA A 856 19.01 -1.16 -72.87
C ALA A 856 17.88 -1.60 -71.91
N SER A 857 17.02 -0.66 -71.52
CA SER A 857 16.11 -0.78 -70.39
C SER A 857 14.64 -0.97 -70.78
N PHE A 858 14.23 -0.41 -71.92
CA PHE A 858 12.85 -0.52 -72.40
C PHE A 858 12.74 -1.58 -73.51
N PRO A 859 11.59 -2.27 -73.64
CA PRO A 859 11.34 -3.17 -74.77
C PRO A 859 11.51 -2.44 -76.11
N ASN A 860 12.15 -3.07 -77.10
CA ASN A 860 12.43 -2.48 -78.42
C ASN A 860 11.17 -1.93 -79.12
N ASP A 861 10.01 -2.54 -78.87
CA ASP A 861 8.72 -2.14 -79.46
C ASP A 861 8.22 -0.78 -78.94
N CYS A 862 8.63 -0.37 -77.74
CA CYS A 862 8.25 0.91 -77.15
C CYS A 862 8.89 2.10 -77.88
N LEU A 863 10.12 1.94 -78.39
CA LEU A 863 10.92 3.05 -78.93
C LEU A 863 10.55 3.42 -80.37
N LEU A 864 9.79 2.56 -81.06
CA LEU A 864 9.45 2.71 -82.47
C LEU A 864 8.06 3.31 -82.71
N ASN A 865 7.24 3.48 -81.66
CA ASN A 865 5.87 3.95 -81.81
C ASN A 865 5.45 4.88 -80.64
N PRO A 866 5.37 6.21 -80.84
CA PRO A 866 5.20 7.18 -79.75
C PRO A 866 3.87 7.05 -79.00
N ASN A 867 2.83 6.50 -79.64
CA ASN A 867 1.55 6.20 -79.00
C ASN A 867 1.55 4.89 -78.20
N GLU A 868 2.57 4.03 -78.37
CA GLU A 868 2.76 2.81 -77.60
C GLU A 868 3.59 3.05 -76.34
N VAL A 869 4.53 4.00 -76.29
CA VAL A 869 5.32 4.29 -75.06
C VAL A 869 4.41 4.47 -73.83
N LEU A 870 3.36 5.31 -73.96
CA LEU A 870 2.34 5.49 -72.91
C LEU A 870 1.51 4.21 -72.70
N LYS A 871 1.13 3.47 -73.75
CA LYS A 871 0.31 2.24 -73.63
C LYS A 871 1.08 1.04 -73.05
N THR A 872 2.37 0.93 -73.28
CA THR A 872 3.24 -0.17 -72.83
C THR A 872 3.77 0.08 -71.40
N LEU A 873 3.97 1.36 -71.03
CA LEU A 873 4.05 1.79 -69.62
C LEU A 873 2.74 1.48 -68.86
N ILE A 874 1.60 1.45 -69.56
CA ILE A 874 0.26 1.23 -68.98
C ILE A 874 -0.16 -0.27 -68.93
N ARG A 875 0.34 -1.14 -69.82
CA ARG A 875 -0.15 -2.53 -69.98
C ARG A 875 0.66 -3.64 -69.31
N SER A 876 1.84 -3.39 -68.77
CA SER A 876 2.70 -4.42 -68.15
C SER A 876 2.22 -4.96 -66.78
N GLY A 877 0.90 -4.97 -66.52
CA GLY A 877 0.31 -5.34 -65.22
C GLY A 877 -1.01 -6.13 -65.26
N ASP A 878 -1.48 -6.61 -66.42
CA ASP A 878 -2.74 -7.39 -66.50
C ASP A 878 -2.56 -8.91 -66.29
N GLY A 879 -1.44 -9.33 -65.70
CA GLY A 879 -1.13 -10.73 -65.39
C GLY A 879 -1.03 -10.98 -63.88
N GLY A 880 -2.11 -10.78 -63.12
CA GLY A 880 -2.13 -11.07 -61.68
C GLY A 880 -3.49 -10.85 -61.04
N GLN A 881 -4.20 -11.95 -60.79
CA GLN A 881 -5.49 -12.14 -60.12
C GLN A 881 -6.09 -10.95 -59.34
N GLN A 882 -7.31 -10.57 -59.75
CA GLN A 882 -8.26 -9.81 -58.94
C GLN A 882 -8.64 -10.57 -57.66
N GLU A 883 -8.17 -10.12 -56.50
CA GLU A 883 -8.92 -10.26 -55.25
C GLU A 883 -9.51 -8.91 -54.86
N LYS A 884 -10.84 -8.81 -54.96
CA LYS A 884 -11.62 -7.69 -54.42
C LYS A 884 -11.52 -7.70 -52.89
N ARG A 885 -11.07 -6.62 -52.28
CA ARG A 885 -11.44 -6.23 -50.90
C ARG A 885 -11.82 -4.75 -50.84
N PRO A 886 -12.87 -4.38 -50.09
CA PRO A 886 -13.45 -3.05 -50.13
C PRO A 886 -12.64 -2.04 -49.31
N LEU A 887 -12.51 -0.83 -49.86
CA LEU A 887 -12.05 0.37 -49.15
C LEU A 887 -13.13 0.78 -48.13
N TYR A 888 -12.82 0.66 -46.84
CA TYR A 888 -13.50 1.41 -45.79
C TYR A 888 -12.93 2.83 -45.77
N SER A 889 -13.68 3.79 -46.28
CA SER A 889 -13.46 5.22 -46.08
C SER A 889 -14.30 5.72 -44.91
N HIS A 890 -13.68 5.96 -43.76
CA HIS A 890 -14.22 6.85 -42.73
C HIS A 890 -13.30 8.06 -42.62
N PHE A 891 -13.72 9.16 -43.23
CA PHE A 891 -13.39 10.52 -42.79
C PHE A 891 -14.72 11.23 -42.51
N PRO A 892 -14.88 11.91 -41.37
CA PRO A 892 -16.07 12.69 -41.07
C PRO A 892 -16.03 14.00 -41.85
N SER A 893 -17.05 14.23 -42.68
CA SER A 893 -17.31 15.51 -43.34
C SER A 893 -18.02 16.46 -42.37
N THR A 894 -17.35 17.53 -41.97
CA THR A 894 -17.97 18.71 -41.34
C THR A 894 -18.71 19.50 -42.41
N HIS A 895 -20.03 19.39 -42.43
CA HIS A 895 -20.93 20.29 -43.15
C HIS A 895 -21.01 21.63 -42.42
N ALA A 896 -20.51 22.70 -43.03
CA ALA A 896 -20.89 24.07 -42.69
C ALA A 896 -22.10 24.47 -43.55
N GLN A 897 -23.26 24.58 -42.91
CA GLN A 897 -24.46 25.19 -43.49
C GLN A 897 -24.29 26.71 -43.51
N ILE A 898 -24.33 27.28 -44.72
CA ILE A 898 -24.54 28.70 -44.95
C ILE A 898 -26.04 28.96 -44.74
N HIS A 899 -26.39 29.71 -43.69
CA HIS A 899 -27.72 30.27 -43.51
C HIS A 899 -27.74 31.70 -44.06
N ASN A 900 -28.69 31.94 -44.97
CA ASN A 900 -29.11 33.28 -45.38
C ASN A 900 -29.71 34.03 -44.19
N GLY A 901 -29.22 35.26 -44.02
CA GLY A 901 -29.76 36.36 -43.21
C GLY A 901 -29.14 37.64 -43.71
#